data_AF-A0A914Y5W8-F1
#
_entry.id   AF-A0A914Y5W8-F1
#
_cell.length_a   1.000
_cell.length_b   1.000
_cell.length_c   1.000
_cell.angle_alpha   90.00
_cell.angle_beta   90.00
_cell.angle_gamma   90.00
#
_symmetry.space_group_name_H-M   'P 1'
#
loop_
_entity.id
_entity.type
_entity.pdbx_description
1 polymer ?
#
loop_
_entity_poly.entity_id
_entity_poly.type
_entity_poly.pdbx_seq_one_letter_code
_entity_poly.pdbx_strand_id
1 'polypeptide(L)'
;MVEPCFLVQPRSLLDMSSECFASIYIKALKNDQLLTDPERDMDLWKDFPKLQQRPADSVYKYMHKKSACLRSLIRSAILVPFSKPDKTVLTELDLSGFALTENLLAKVLTAQKDSLRHIRAYDMDYTHQLDMYHVCKYLKESKVKLLKMEQLSVNQLYLLMEPKFHAHQTRQSMLPMFNDAAFENFHNGPSTSTYNHMFDDTYGDEFLPVPTLTENMAFAFGGPCYAVYPPVKNVMPHLLSFMPNLQKLQISRDQNYDHFNHIPDSNELLLQITQNATKIKCLDVCSWPPITDSKFLTFCQQNLTHLLLRDISSIEDMVDKIGQCSNLIYLDVSYDTRDVRNPVEYQKPNTCLFFMVKDLKHLQYLDISGTNLHMTGNANDIIPENLIKANTRVASDIVGLRALHQNLKILGLYGCEHAGDLSRLPAERVFSNCNEPQLVFALEIYLNRQTSLYHAMNEAYHLYRNNTNCTYALKALINLIKGMQRYEMDTNMITAGTAAIFYILRKLPATQDLRRYIARILITALENMYHDQIVVRNVALTLCQFDFAGDVIDDYVHVMEYILKSMRLHNSDNFTNRVIIYLMNSMACFLNGFQRSRVGEIGAIRIIMNEIIRRRETLAADRVLEACWSFLWNITDETPKNCYRFIRGRGLELMISVYNMFPNELEIVRNLMGLLGNISEVKKFRRMIMEQPFVPTLLHLLQNTHSNMEVAYNVAAVLANLMSDGENVWKYRNQQIQFKRVYNQIIISVNEWDLQGSRIINYHSLRPIIGLLYCDQSYASQMWAAWALANLLTTDNDKYGQIFTAEDGVEALIRSKKIFSEQATISTLLTKIEEKLRIFKPDIFDDYEMPRESPDMICPPDHFERADDPPYFDDEEEPEEEEGEIYYVSDDEDDENTEAHGQEDEDEEEDDPQQVDDNNSDEELGDNAAV
;
A
#
# COMPACT_ATOMS: atom_id res chain seq x y z
N MET A 1 -1.98 7.05 36.81
CA MET A 1 -1.44 6.04 35.86
C MET A 1 -1.41 4.70 36.57
N VAL A 2 -2.20 3.74 36.09
CA VAL A 2 -1.96 2.32 36.36
C VAL A 2 -1.92 1.67 34.99
N GLU A 3 -0.71 1.28 34.56
CA GLU A 3 -0.55 0.42 33.40
C GLU A 3 -1.18 -0.93 33.77
N PRO A 4 -2.20 -1.43 33.03
CA PRO A 4 -2.67 -2.79 33.28
C PRO A 4 -1.52 -3.74 32.93
N CYS A 5 -1.23 -4.73 33.79
CA CYS A 5 -0.03 -5.57 33.72
C CYS A 5 -0.03 -6.62 32.57
N PHE A 6 -0.76 -6.29 31.50
CA PHE A 6 -0.85 -6.94 30.20
C PHE A 6 -0.72 -5.95 29.02
N LEU A 7 -0.90 -4.64 29.23
CA LEU A 7 -0.38 -3.60 28.33
C LEU A 7 1.03 -3.13 28.73
N VAL A 8 1.46 -3.38 29.99
CA VAL A 8 2.88 -3.65 30.23
C VAL A 8 3.20 -4.96 29.54
N GLN A 9 3.74 -4.85 28.34
CA GLN A 9 4.10 -5.97 27.47
C GLN A 9 5.04 -6.93 28.23
N PRO A 10 4.95 -8.26 28.05
CA PRO A 10 6.17 -9.05 28.11
C PRO A 10 7.09 -8.45 27.04
N ARG A 11 8.30 -8.00 27.40
CA ARG A 11 9.20 -7.35 26.44
C ARG A 11 9.44 -8.31 25.28
N SER A 12 8.80 -8.06 24.14
CA SER A 12 9.27 -8.67 22.90
C SER A 12 10.65 -8.08 22.60
N LEU A 13 11.41 -8.70 21.70
CA LEU A 13 12.68 -8.12 21.26
C LEU A 13 12.54 -6.73 20.58
N LEU A 14 11.30 -6.30 20.29
CA LEU A 14 10.97 -5.00 19.72
C LEU A 14 10.76 -3.91 20.80
N ASP A 15 10.53 -4.30 22.07
CA ASP A 15 10.05 -3.42 23.15
C ASP A 15 11.09 -3.18 24.27
N MET A 16 12.36 -3.47 24.00
CA MET A 16 13.47 -3.06 24.86
C MET A 16 13.74 -1.57 24.68
N SER A 17 14.05 -0.84 25.77
CA SER A 17 14.58 0.52 25.63
C SER A 17 15.89 0.49 24.81
N SER A 18 16.09 1.50 23.96
CA SER A 18 17.18 1.55 22.97
C SER A 18 18.56 1.30 23.59
N GLU A 19 18.83 1.94 24.73
CA GLU A 19 20.07 1.75 25.49
C GLU A 19 20.24 0.32 26.01
N CYS A 20 19.16 -0.34 26.42
CA CYS A 20 19.19 -1.71 26.94
C CYS A 20 19.47 -2.73 25.83
N PHE A 21 18.80 -2.57 24.67
CA PHE A 21 19.05 -3.39 23.49
C PHE A 21 20.49 -3.22 22.98
N ALA A 22 20.93 -1.96 22.82
CA ALA A 22 22.30 -1.67 22.39
C ALA A 22 23.35 -2.16 23.39
N SER A 23 23.13 -2.00 24.70
CA SER A 23 24.04 -2.50 25.76
C SER A 23 24.21 -4.02 25.71
N ILE A 24 23.12 -4.77 25.54
CA ILE A 24 23.15 -6.24 25.44
C ILE A 24 23.79 -6.69 24.12
N TYR A 25 23.45 -6.07 22.99
CA TYR A 25 24.06 -6.36 21.69
C TYR A 25 25.57 -6.07 21.69
N ILE A 26 25.99 -4.91 22.21
CA ILE A 26 27.40 -4.52 22.34
C ILE A 26 28.16 -5.45 23.30
N LYS A 27 27.55 -5.92 24.41
CA LYS A 27 28.16 -6.94 25.27
C LYS A 27 28.35 -8.28 24.55
N ALA A 28 27.35 -8.73 23.78
CA ALA A 28 27.40 -10.00 23.08
C ALA A 28 28.39 -9.99 21.89
N LEU A 29 28.56 -8.84 21.23
CA LEU A 29 29.62 -8.62 20.22
C LEU A 29 31.02 -8.49 20.85
N LYS A 30 31.17 -7.86 22.02
CA LYS A 30 32.48 -7.73 22.72
C LYS A 30 33.02 -9.03 23.32
N ASN A 31 32.24 -10.11 23.30
CA ASN A 31 32.58 -11.41 23.89
C ASN A 31 32.69 -12.54 22.83
N ASP A 32 32.66 -12.22 21.53
CA ASP A 32 32.70 -13.17 20.40
C ASP A 32 31.69 -14.35 20.55
N GLN A 33 30.40 -14.03 20.74
CA GLN A 33 29.35 -15.04 20.98
C GLN A 33 28.28 -15.16 19.89
N LEU A 34 28.08 -14.12 19.06
CA LEU A 34 26.91 -14.00 18.18
C LEU A 34 27.07 -14.47 16.73
N LEU A 35 28.28 -14.45 16.15
CA LEU A 35 28.50 -14.78 14.75
C LEU A 35 29.22 -16.14 14.65
N THR A 36 28.70 -17.05 13.82
CA THR A 36 29.24 -18.42 13.66
C THR A 36 29.30 -18.92 12.20
N ASP A 37 28.97 -18.08 11.22
CA ASP A 37 29.04 -18.42 9.79
C ASP A 37 29.56 -17.20 8.99
N PRO A 38 30.84 -17.18 8.58
CA PRO A 38 31.43 -16.04 7.85
C PRO A 38 30.89 -15.86 6.43
N GLU A 39 30.41 -16.93 5.78
CA GLU A 39 30.04 -16.88 4.36
C GLU A 39 28.62 -16.34 4.16
N ARG A 40 27.72 -16.60 5.12
CA ARG A 40 26.34 -16.07 5.10
C ARG A 40 26.21 -14.61 5.52
N ASP A 41 27.08 -14.12 6.40
CA ASP A 41 27.00 -12.78 7.01
C ASP A 41 27.98 -11.75 6.39
N MET A 42 28.51 -12.01 5.19
CA MET A 42 29.60 -11.22 4.56
C MET A 42 29.37 -9.70 4.45
N ASP A 43 28.11 -9.25 4.31
CA ASP A 43 27.77 -7.82 4.28
C ASP A 43 27.98 -7.14 5.65
N LEU A 44 27.58 -7.81 6.73
CA LEU A 44 27.68 -7.29 8.10
C LEU A 44 29.13 -7.29 8.59
N TRP A 45 29.94 -8.27 8.16
CA TRP A 45 31.36 -8.35 8.50
C TRP A 45 32.19 -7.17 7.96
N LYS A 46 31.87 -6.65 6.77
CA LYS A 46 32.59 -5.52 6.14
C LYS A 46 32.45 -4.19 6.89
N ASP A 47 31.32 -3.99 7.59
CA ASP A 47 31.07 -2.78 8.39
C ASP A 47 31.30 -2.98 9.90
N PHE A 48 31.51 -4.22 10.37
CA PHE A 48 31.70 -4.54 11.79
C PHE A 48 32.74 -3.67 12.53
N PRO A 49 33.95 -3.39 11.99
CA PRO A 49 34.91 -2.50 12.66
C PRO A 49 34.42 -1.05 12.78
N LYS A 50 33.59 -0.59 11.83
CA LYS A 50 33.00 0.77 11.81
C LYS A 50 31.83 0.89 12.79
N LEU A 51 31.10 -0.21 13.02
CA LEU A 51 29.98 -0.26 13.96
C LEU A 51 30.43 -0.25 15.42
N GLN A 52 31.58 -0.87 15.75
CA GLN A 52 32.15 -0.84 17.11
C GLN A 52 32.47 0.57 17.63
N GLN A 53 32.68 1.54 16.74
CA GLN A 53 33.10 2.91 17.07
C GLN A 53 31.94 3.92 17.09
N ARG A 54 30.69 3.48 16.87
CA ARG A 54 29.53 4.38 16.72
C ARG A 54 28.62 4.40 17.97
N PRO A 55 27.94 5.52 18.24
CA PRO A 55 26.89 5.58 19.26
C PRO A 55 25.74 4.61 18.96
N ALA A 56 25.07 4.14 20.02
CA ALA A 56 23.98 3.16 19.97
C ALA A 56 22.92 3.47 18.90
N ASP A 57 22.44 4.71 18.86
CA ASP A 57 21.38 5.14 17.92
C ASP A 57 21.80 5.08 16.45
N SER A 58 23.09 5.21 16.15
CA SER A 58 23.62 5.09 14.78
C SER A 58 23.66 3.63 14.31
N VAL A 59 23.99 2.70 15.22
CA VAL A 59 23.91 1.26 14.97
C VAL A 59 22.45 0.83 14.81
N TYR A 60 21.54 1.35 15.64
CA TYR A 60 20.10 1.11 15.52
C TYR A 60 19.53 1.56 14.16
N LYS A 61 19.83 2.80 13.72
CA LYS A 61 19.36 3.31 12.42
C LYS A 61 19.89 2.51 11.21
N TYR A 62 21.08 1.91 11.33
CA TYR A 62 21.62 1.00 10.32
C TYR A 62 20.86 -0.33 10.30
N MET A 63 20.68 -0.96 11.46
CA MET A 63 19.97 -2.25 11.61
C MET A 63 18.51 -2.17 11.17
N HIS A 64 17.81 -1.08 11.49
CA HIS A 64 16.40 -0.87 11.11
C HIS A 64 16.20 -0.72 9.57
N LYS A 65 17.27 -0.53 8.78
CA LYS A 65 17.19 -0.38 7.32
C LYS A 65 17.29 -1.70 6.54
N LYS A 66 17.51 -2.86 7.18
CA LYS A 66 17.53 -4.18 6.51
C LYS A 66 16.49 -5.18 7.08
N SER A 67 15.30 -5.18 6.48
CA SER A 67 14.31 -6.29 6.38
C SER A 67 13.74 -6.94 7.65
N ALA A 68 12.46 -7.36 7.56
CA ALA A 68 11.79 -8.22 8.54
C ALA A 68 12.49 -9.58 8.76
N CYS A 69 13.23 -10.09 7.76
CA CYS A 69 14.02 -11.31 7.90
C CYS A 69 15.04 -11.20 9.05
N LEU A 70 15.69 -10.03 9.19
CA LEU A 70 16.64 -9.78 10.28
C LEU A 70 15.95 -9.76 11.65
N ARG A 71 14.70 -9.30 11.73
CA ARG A 71 13.88 -9.35 12.95
C ARG A 71 13.59 -10.79 13.39
N SER A 72 13.47 -11.73 12.45
CA SER A 72 13.36 -13.17 12.74
C SER A 72 14.69 -13.79 13.18
N LEU A 73 15.80 -13.47 12.50
CA LEU A 73 17.15 -13.88 12.94
C LEU A 73 17.45 -13.40 14.37
N ILE A 74 17.17 -12.13 14.69
CA ILE A 74 17.48 -11.52 15.99
C ILE A 74 16.67 -12.17 17.14
N ARG A 75 15.40 -12.55 16.91
CA ARG A 75 14.60 -13.36 17.85
C ARG A 75 15.27 -14.69 18.22
N SER A 76 16.00 -15.30 17.29
CA SER A 76 16.82 -16.48 17.56
C SER A 76 18.15 -16.10 18.22
N ALA A 77 18.83 -15.09 17.68
CA ALA A 77 20.21 -14.75 18.02
C ALA A 77 20.43 -14.31 19.48
N ILE A 78 19.46 -13.66 20.14
CA ILE A 78 19.61 -13.30 21.57
C ILE A 78 19.64 -14.54 22.48
N LEU A 79 19.08 -15.67 22.06
CA LEU A 79 19.03 -16.91 22.85
C LEU A 79 19.99 -18.00 22.35
N VAL A 80 20.60 -17.84 21.17
CA VAL A 80 21.71 -18.69 20.68
C VAL A 80 22.93 -18.77 21.63
N PRO A 81 23.32 -17.71 22.39
CA PRO A 81 24.35 -17.82 23.44
C PRO A 81 23.99 -18.78 24.58
N PHE A 82 22.70 -18.90 24.90
CA PHE A 82 22.19 -19.89 25.87
C PHE A 82 22.03 -21.28 25.23
N SER A 83 21.98 -21.35 23.89
CA SER A 83 21.91 -22.60 23.12
C SER A 83 23.30 -23.22 22.81
N LYS A 84 24.35 -22.88 23.57
CA LYS A 84 25.72 -23.40 23.40
C LYS A 84 26.29 -23.81 24.78
N PRO A 85 26.66 -25.09 25.01
CA PRO A 85 27.02 -25.58 26.36
C PRO A 85 28.30 -24.97 26.92
N ASP A 86 29.30 -24.71 26.07
CA ASP A 86 30.68 -24.40 26.52
C ASP A 86 30.91 -22.95 27.00
N LYS A 87 29.92 -22.06 26.85
CA LYS A 87 30.09 -20.61 27.13
C LYS A 87 29.29 -20.09 28.33
N THR A 88 28.39 -20.87 28.95
CA THR A 88 27.60 -20.44 30.12
C THR A 88 27.34 -21.56 31.14
N VAL A 89 28.12 -21.60 32.24
CA VAL A 89 27.81 -22.46 33.40
C VAL A 89 26.70 -21.82 34.22
N LEU A 90 25.45 -22.13 33.89
CA LEU A 90 24.27 -21.57 34.54
C LEU A 90 23.86 -22.42 35.75
N THR A 91 24.24 -21.96 36.96
CA THR A 91 23.70 -22.49 38.22
C THR A 91 22.24 -22.09 38.44
N GLU A 92 21.82 -20.95 37.87
CA GLU A 92 20.43 -20.52 37.81
C GLU A 92 20.15 -19.85 36.46
N LEU A 93 19.12 -20.32 35.74
CA LEU A 93 18.62 -19.68 34.52
C LEU A 93 17.36 -18.87 34.85
N ASP A 94 17.48 -17.54 34.81
CA ASP A 94 16.35 -16.63 35.00
C ASP A 94 15.69 -16.31 33.66
N LEU A 95 14.41 -16.65 33.54
CA LEU A 95 13.59 -16.45 32.34
C LEU A 95 12.40 -15.51 32.63
N SER A 96 12.40 -14.84 33.78
CA SER A 96 11.31 -13.93 34.16
C SER A 96 11.19 -12.77 33.14
N GLY A 97 9.97 -12.54 32.66
CA GLY A 97 9.66 -11.52 31.66
C GLY A 97 9.82 -11.92 30.19
N PHE A 98 10.31 -13.12 29.87
CA PHE A 98 10.40 -13.61 28.49
C PHE A 98 9.16 -14.42 28.08
N ALA A 99 8.47 -14.00 27.02
CA ALA A 99 7.47 -14.83 26.34
C ALA A 99 8.18 -15.84 25.41
N LEU A 100 8.46 -17.04 25.94
CA LEU A 100 9.16 -18.10 25.22
C LEU A 100 8.18 -18.98 24.43
N THR A 101 8.42 -19.13 23.12
CA THR A 101 7.71 -20.09 22.27
C THR A 101 8.26 -21.50 22.47
N GLU A 102 7.47 -22.51 22.07
CA GLU A 102 7.76 -23.92 22.34
C GLU A 102 9.11 -24.34 21.71
N ASN A 103 9.30 -24.02 20.43
CA ASN A 103 10.53 -24.24 19.66
C ASN A 103 11.78 -23.57 20.27
N LEU A 104 11.61 -22.53 21.09
CA LEU A 104 12.67 -21.75 21.70
C LEU A 104 13.04 -22.31 23.09
N LEU A 105 12.03 -22.68 23.88
CA LEU A 105 12.20 -23.39 25.15
C LEU A 105 12.89 -24.74 24.95
N ALA A 106 12.50 -25.51 23.92
CA ALA A 106 13.14 -26.79 23.58
C ALA A 106 14.63 -26.63 23.27
N LYS A 107 15.03 -25.61 22.49
CA LYS A 107 16.43 -25.33 22.13
C LYS A 107 17.27 -24.92 23.34
N VAL A 108 16.74 -24.08 24.22
CA VAL A 108 17.42 -23.64 25.45
C VAL A 108 17.64 -24.82 26.42
N LEU A 109 16.61 -25.66 26.64
CA LEU A 109 16.73 -26.83 27.53
C LEU A 109 17.67 -27.90 26.97
N THR A 110 17.69 -28.12 25.66
CA THR A 110 18.58 -29.09 25.00
C THR A 110 20.05 -28.72 25.17
N ALA A 111 20.39 -27.44 25.10
CA ALA A 111 21.78 -26.97 25.14
C ALA A 111 22.38 -26.90 26.54
N GLN A 112 21.55 -26.76 27.59
CA GLN A 112 22.01 -26.70 28.99
C GLN A 112 22.11 -28.09 29.66
N LYS A 113 22.05 -29.16 28.85
CA LYS A 113 22.09 -30.58 29.24
C LYS A 113 23.26 -30.92 30.18
N ASP A 114 24.46 -30.39 29.93
CA ASP A 114 25.67 -30.70 30.73
C ASP A 114 25.84 -29.84 31.99
N SER A 115 25.13 -28.69 32.06
CA SER A 115 24.98 -27.85 33.26
C SER A 115 23.98 -28.49 34.24
N LEU A 116 22.91 -29.11 33.72
CA LEU A 116 21.81 -29.74 34.48
C LEU A 116 22.19 -31.13 35.05
N ARG A 117 23.26 -31.19 35.85
CA ARG A 117 23.74 -32.43 36.46
C ARG A 117 22.74 -32.93 37.53
N HIS A 118 22.33 -34.20 37.56
CA HIS A 118 22.95 -35.39 36.96
C HIS A 118 21.92 -36.36 36.35
N ILE A 119 22.16 -36.77 35.10
CA ILE A 119 22.16 -38.18 34.62
C ILE A 119 22.91 -38.19 33.27
N ARG A 120 23.57 -39.31 32.93
CA ARG A 120 24.33 -39.45 31.66
C ARG A 120 23.51 -40.19 30.62
N ALA A 121 23.61 -39.73 29.37
CA ALA A 121 22.93 -40.32 28.22
C ALA A 121 23.81 -41.36 27.50
N TYR A 122 23.17 -42.15 26.63
CA TYR A 122 23.74 -42.62 25.37
C TYR A 122 22.72 -42.41 24.25
N ASP A 123 23.23 -42.23 23.03
CA ASP A 123 22.58 -42.25 21.71
C ASP A 123 21.25 -41.48 21.53
N MET A 124 21.36 -40.28 20.95
CA MET A 124 20.35 -39.66 20.10
C MET A 124 21.10 -38.95 18.96
N ASP A 125 20.82 -39.33 17.72
CA ASP A 125 21.56 -38.87 16.55
C ASP A 125 21.05 -37.50 16.02
N TYR A 126 21.90 -36.76 15.32
CA TYR A 126 21.58 -35.41 14.83
C TYR A 126 20.86 -35.45 13.48
N THR A 127 19.52 -35.34 13.47
CA THR A 127 18.78 -35.05 12.22
C THR A 127 17.36 -34.47 12.36
N HIS A 128 16.76 -34.42 13.55
CA HIS A 128 15.36 -33.97 13.73
C HIS A 128 15.24 -32.80 14.71
N GLN A 129 14.20 -31.98 14.51
CA GLN A 129 13.80 -30.95 15.46
C GLN A 129 13.38 -31.63 16.77
N LEU A 130 13.85 -31.16 17.93
CA LEU A 130 13.38 -31.69 19.21
C LEU A 130 11.94 -31.23 19.47
N ASP A 131 11.02 -32.17 19.37
CA ASP A 131 9.65 -32.04 19.89
C ASP A 131 9.64 -31.88 21.43
N MET A 132 8.50 -31.45 21.98
CA MET A 132 8.32 -31.40 23.44
C MET A 132 8.18 -32.78 24.08
N TYR A 133 7.96 -33.86 23.31
CA TYR A 133 7.97 -35.22 23.83
C TYR A 133 9.36 -35.55 24.42
N HIS A 134 10.44 -35.21 23.70
CA HIS A 134 11.82 -35.41 24.17
C HIS A 134 12.15 -34.50 25.36
N VAL A 135 11.67 -33.24 25.34
CA VAL A 135 11.86 -32.29 26.46
C VAL A 135 11.14 -32.76 27.73
N CYS A 136 9.85 -33.12 27.63
CA CYS A 136 9.06 -33.63 28.75
C CYS A 136 9.62 -34.94 29.31
N LYS A 137 10.08 -35.84 28.45
CA LYS A 137 10.78 -37.07 28.84
C LYS A 137 12.07 -36.75 29.59
N TYR A 138 12.92 -35.88 29.05
CA TYR A 138 14.18 -35.47 29.67
C TYR A 138 13.98 -34.83 31.06
N LEU A 139 13.00 -33.94 31.22
CA LEU A 139 12.66 -33.34 32.52
C LEU A 139 12.17 -34.39 33.54
N LYS A 140 11.39 -35.40 33.09
CA LYS A 140 10.90 -36.52 33.92
C LYS A 140 12.05 -37.41 34.39
N GLU A 141 12.92 -37.81 33.48
CA GLU A 141 14.05 -38.73 33.73
C GLU A 141 15.14 -38.06 34.57
N SER A 142 15.42 -36.77 34.31
CA SER A 142 16.41 -35.97 35.05
C SER A 142 15.87 -35.36 36.36
N LYS A 143 14.55 -35.48 36.62
CA LYS A 143 13.85 -34.92 37.80
C LYS A 143 13.99 -33.40 37.99
N VAL A 144 14.24 -32.67 36.90
CA VAL A 144 14.47 -31.21 36.91
C VAL A 144 13.14 -30.47 37.05
N LYS A 145 13.10 -29.40 37.87
CA LYS A 145 11.97 -28.46 37.95
C LYS A 145 12.40 -27.06 37.53
N LEU A 146 11.58 -26.42 36.70
CA LEU A 146 11.78 -25.08 36.15
C LEU A 146 11.30 -24.03 37.17
N LEU A 147 11.98 -23.96 38.32
CA LEU A 147 11.54 -23.16 39.48
C LEU A 147 11.49 -21.65 39.23
N LYS A 148 12.21 -21.13 38.23
CA LYS A 148 12.16 -19.70 37.82
C LYS A 148 11.17 -19.41 36.68
N MET A 149 10.43 -20.40 36.18
CA MET A 149 9.49 -20.21 35.08
C MET A 149 8.11 -19.76 35.61
N GLU A 150 7.88 -18.45 35.58
CA GLU A 150 6.63 -17.84 36.05
C GLU A 150 5.60 -17.57 34.95
N GLN A 151 5.99 -17.65 33.67
CA GLN A 151 5.13 -17.33 32.53
C GLN A 151 5.31 -18.38 31.42
N LEU A 152 4.21 -18.77 30.77
CA LEU A 152 4.18 -19.67 29.62
C LEU A 152 3.08 -19.22 28.63
N SER A 153 3.38 -19.30 27.34
CA SER A 153 2.41 -19.16 26.25
C SER A 153 2.50 -20.40 25.36
N VAL A 154 1.35 -20.98 24.98
CA VAL A 154 1.26 -22.23 24.20
C VAL A 154 0.27 -22.03 23.05
N ASN A 155 0.65 -22.45 21.85
CA ASN A 155 -0.23 -22.44 20.67
C ASN A 155 -0.64 -23.87 20.29
N GLN A 156 0.17 -24.88 20.64
CA GLN A 156 -0.09 -26.29 20.31
C GLN A 156 -0.43 -27.10 21.57
N LEU A 157 -1.73 -27.29 21.82
CA LEU A 157 -2.25 -27.94 23.03
C LEU A 157 -1.65 -29.32 23.34
N TYR A 158 -1.33 -30.10 22.30
CA TYR A 158 -0.78 -31.44 22.45
C TYR A 158 0.57 -31.47 23.17
N LEU A 159 1.32 -30.37 23.17
CA LEU A 159 2.61 -30.24 23.87
C LEU A 159 2.45 -30.20 25.40
N LEU A 160 1.25 -29.94 25.92
CA LEU A 160 0.94 -30.10 27.33
C LEU A 160 0.73 -31.59 27.67
N MET A 161 0.19 -32.38 26.74
CA MET A 161 -0.35 -33.74 26.96
C MET A 161 0.73 -34.82 27.16
N GLU A 162 0.36 -35.98 27.72
CA GLU A 162 1.35 -37.05 27.99
C GLU A 162 1.87 -37.76 26.70
N PRO A 163 3.13 -38.27 26.72
CA PRO A 163 3.79 -38.92 25.57
C PRO A 163 3.03 -40.03 24.82
N LYS A 164 2.08 -40.73 25.46
CA LYS A 164 1.36 -41.85 24.84
C LYS A 164 0.40 -41.42 23.72
N PHE A 165 -0.04 -40.15 23.71
CA PHE A 165 -0.98 -39.62 22.74
C PHE A 165 -0.29 -39.29 21.39
N HIS A 166 0.91 -38.70 21.44
CA HIS A 166 1.74 -38.37 20.27
C HIS A 166 2.01 -39.56 19.33
N ALA A 167 2.26 -40.74 19.90
CA ALA A 167 2.67 -41.92 19.15
C ALA A 167 1.56 -42.53 18.28
N HIS A 168 0.29 -42.18 18.52
CA HIS A 168 -0.84 -42.60 17.67
C HIS A 168 -1.07 -41.65 16.50
N GLN A 169 -0.90 -40.34 16.68
CA GLN A 169 -1.08 -39.35 15.61
C GLN A 169 0.05 -39.38 14.56
N THR A 170 1.27 -39.71 14.96
CA THR A 170 2.46 -39.67 14.08
C THR A 170 2.73 -40.95 13.29
N ARG A 171 2.03 -42.06 13.57
CA ARG A 171 2.36 -43.39 13.00
C ARG A 171 1.50 -43.85 11.83
N GLN A 172 0.56 -43.05 11.34
CA GLN A 172 -0.28 -43.40 10.17
C GLN A 172 -0.22 -42.39 9.00
N SER A 173 0.76 -41.49 9.01
CA SER A 173 1.06 -40.59 7.88
C SER A 173 2.46 -40.82 7.31
N MET A 174 2.67 -41.96 6.62
CA MET A 174 3.62 -42.14 5.51
C MET A 174 3.62 -43.62 5.05
N LEU A 175 2.63 -44.00 4.23
CA LEU A 175 2.69 -45.17 3.35
C LEU A 175 1.54 -45.07 2.32
N PRO A 176 1.80 -44.75 1.04
CA PRO A 176 0.78 -44.84 0.01
C PRO A 176 0.53 -46.31 -0.34
N MET A 177 -0.55 -46.88 0.19
CA MET A 177 -1.05 -48.17 -0.32
C MET A 177 -1.70 -47.94 -1.70
N PHE A 178 -0.91 -48.14 -2.75
CA PHE A 178 -1.46 -48.52 -4.06
C PHE A 178 -2.32 -49.77 -3.88
N ASN A 179 -3.48 -49.78 -4.53
CA ASN A 179 -4.41 -50.90 -4.48
C ASN A 179 -5.10 -51.01 -5.85
N ASP A 180 -4.62 -51.93 -6.68
CA ASP A 180 -4.92 -52.02 -8.12
C ASP A 180 -6.32 -52.58 -8.39
N ALA A 181 -7.36 -51.81 -8.05
CA ALA A 181 -8.75 -52.26 -8.04
C ALA A 181 -9.77 -51.21 -8.55
N ALA A 182 -9.32 -50.17 -9.26
CA ALA A 182 -10.18 -49.08 -9.78
C ALA A 182 -9.96 -48.78 -11.28
N PHE A 183 -9.32 -49.69 -12.02
CA PHE A 183 -8.98 -49.51 -13.43
C PHE A 183 -9.85 -50.33 -14.40
N GLU A 184 -11.15 -50.47 -14.09
CA GLU A 184 -12.12 -51.08 -14.99
C GLU A 184 -13.54 -50.54 -14.70
N ASN A 185 -14.34 -50.34 -15.76
CA ASN A 185 -15.70 -49.77 -15.76
C ASN A 185 -15.80 -48.26 -15.44
N PHE A 186 -15.78 -47.41 -16.47
CA PHE A 186 -17.02 -46.82 -17.00
C PHE A 186 -16.80 -46.04 -18.33
N HIS A 187 -16.44 -46.76 -19.39
CA HIS A 187 -16.84 -46.30 -20.73
C HIS A 187 -18.33 -46.59 -20.91
N ASN A 188 -19.16 -45.55 -21.08
CA ASN A 188 -20.31 -45.49 -21.99
C ASN A 188 -21.06 -44.16 -21.82
N GLY A 189 -21.26 -43.41 -22.91
CA GLY A 189 -22.26 -42.32 -22.98
C GLY A 189 -23.69 -42.88 -23.14
N PRO A 190 -24.72 -42.03 -23.37
CA PRO A 190 -24.70 -41.16 -24.56
C PRO A 190 -25.38 -39.76 -24.47
N SER A 191 -24.83 -38.82 -25.24
CA SER A 191 -25.47 -37.80 -26.13
C SER A 191 -26.59 -36.82 -25.68
N THR A 192 -26.63 -35.71 -26.44
CA THR A 192 -27.76 -34.81 -26.81
C THR A 192 -28.36 -33.81 -25.80
N SER A 193 -28.11 -32.51 -26.08
CA SER A 193 -29.01 -31.31 -26.03
C SER A 193 -29.80 -31.00 -24.73
N THR A 194 -30.08 -29.73 -24.36
CA THR A 194 -30.54 -28.60 -25.21
C THR A 194 -30.34 -27.23 -24.51
N TYR A 195 -30.51 -26.14 -25.27
CA TYR A 195 -30.73 -24.72 -24.88
C TYR A 195 -29.53 -23.80 -24.58
N ASN A 196 -29.27 -22.93 -25.57
CA ASN A 196 -28.77 -21.56 -25.43
C ASN A 196 -29.96 -20.57 -25.27
N HIS A 197 -29.67 -19.25 -25.28
CA HIS A 197 -30.54 -18.07 -25.09
C HIS A 197 -30.73 -17.67 -23.60
N MET A 198 -30.65 -16.38 -23.22
CA MET A 198 -30.32 -15.16 -23.99
C MET A 198 -29.70 -14.08 -23.08
N PHE A 199 -29.01 -13.10 -23.67
CA PHE A 199 -28.72 -11.80 -23.01
C PHE A 199 -29.94 -10.89 -23.10
N ASP A 200 -30.15 -10.04 -22.08
CA ASP A 200 -30.54 -8.63 -22.30
C ASP A 200 -30.16 -7.78 -21.06
N ASP A 201 -30.04 -6.46 -21.22
CA ASP A 201 -29.63 -5.49 -20.19
C ASP A 201 -30.83 -4.81 -19.50
N THR A 202 -30.77 -4.58 -18.18
CA THR A 202 -31.50 -3.46 -17.54
C THR A 202 -30.97 -3.13 -16.13
N TYR A 203 -31.07 -1.85 -15.75
CA TYR A 203 -30.69 -1.34 -14.42
C TYR A 203 -31.72 -1.68 -13.33
N GLY A 204 -31.24 -1.97 -12.10
CA GLY A 204 -32.07 -2.00 -10.90
C GLY A 204 -31.28 -2.28 -9.61
N ASP A 205 -31.45 -1.45 -8.58
CA ASP A 205 -30.96 -1.73 -7.22
C ASP A 205 -31.88 -2.75 -6.53
N GLU A 206 -31.46 -4.00 -6.31
CA GLU A 206 -32.03 -4.84 -5.25
C GLU A 206 -31.07 -5.93 -4.74
N PHE A 207 -31.01 -6.11 -3.42
CA PHE A 207 -30.18 -7.13 -2.75
C PHE A 207 -30.96 -8.46 -2.62
N LEU A 208 -30.64 -9.47 -3.42
CA LEU A 208 -31.11 -10.85 -3.23
C LEU A 208 -29.99 -11.90 -3.37
N PRO A 209 -30.11 -13.08 -2.74
CA PRO A 209 -28.94 -13.88 -2.35
C PRO A 209 -28.46 -14.87 -3.42
N VAL A 210 -27.14 -15.09 -3.44
CA VAL A 210 -26.50 -16.20 -4.17
C VAL A 210 -27.00 -17.55 -3.62
N PRO A 211 -27.38 -18.52 -4.47
CA PRO A 211 -27.91 -19.81 -4.02
C PRO A 211 -26.93 -20.60 -3.13
N THR A 212 -27.49 -21.31 -2.15
CA THR A 212 -26.74 -22.22 -1.28
C THR A 212 -26.21 -23.43 -2.07
N LEU A 213 -24.89 -23.47 -2.28
CA LEU A 213 -24.19 -24.73 -2.55
C LEU A 213 -24.46 -25.69 -1.39
N THR A 214 -25.15 -26.79 -1.66
CA THR A 214 -25.41 -27.83 -0.66
C THR A 214 -24.13 -28.64 -0.41
N GLU A 215 -23.91 -29.04 0.84
CA GLU A 215 -22.61 -29.55 1.35
C GLU A 215 -22.12 -30.87 0.71
N ASN A 216 -22.91 -31.48 -0.17
CA ASN A 216 -22.71 -32.84 -0.69
C ASN A 216 -21.85 -32.96 -1.96
N MET A 217 -21.28 -31.87 -2.49
CA MET A 217 -20.40 -31.92 -3.69
C MET A 217 -18.94 -31.49 -3.47
N ALA A 218 -18.59 -30.96 -2.29
CA ALA A 218 -17.22 -30.49 -1.99
C ALA A 218 -16.19 -31.63 -1.78
N PHE A 219 -16.61 -32.90 -1.75
CA PHE A 219 -15.77 -34.05 -1.37
C PHE A 219 -15.03 -34.74 -2.53
N ALA A 220 -15.19 -34.28 -3.78
CA ALA A 220 -14.71 -35.02 -4.95
C ALA A 220 -13.21 -34.87 -5.27
N PHE A 221 -12.56 -33.77 -4.86
CA PHE A 221 -11.16 -33.48 -5.21
C PHE A 221 -10.35 -32.87 -4.05
N GLY A 222 -9.26 -33.54 -3.65
CA GLY A 222 -8.12 -32.91 -2.95
C GLY A 222 -8.15 -32.81 -1.42
N GLY A 223 -9.25 -33.15 -0.74
CA GLY A 223 -9.31 -33.11 0.73
C GLY A 223 -8.44 -34.20 1.42
N PRO A 224 -7.70 -33.89 2.51
CA PRO A 224 -6.97 -34.90 3.26
C PRO A 224 -7.93 -35.88 3.96
N CYS A 225 -7.69 -37.18 3.84
CA CYS A 225 -8.56 -38.21 4.40
C CYS A 225 -8.46 -38.28 5.94
N TYR A 226 -9.40 -37.66 6.65
CA TYR A 226 -9.48 -37.73 8.10
C TYR A 226 -9.93 -39.12 8.59
N ALA A 227 -8.99 -39.91 9.11
CA ALA A 227 -9.30 -41.15 9.80
C ALA A 227 -10.00 -40.87 11.14
N VAL A 228 -11.18 -41.46 11.36
CA VAL A 228 -11.94 -41.31 12.60
C VAL A 228 -11.39 -42.25 13.67
N TYR A 229 -10.71 -41.68 14.67
CA TYR A 229 -10.14 -42.42 15.80
C TYR A 229 -11.08 -42.44 17.03
N PRO A 230 -11.08 -43.51 17.84
CA PRO A 230 -11.92 -43.60 19.03
C PRO A 230 -11.45 -42.65 20.16
N PRO A 231 -12.37 -42.08 20.96
CA PRO A 231 -12.04 -41.11 22.00
C PRO A 231 -11.27 -41.75 23.17
N VAL A 232 -10.03 -41.29 23.38
CA VAL A 232 -9.15 -41.76 24.46
C VAL A 232 -9.38 -40.96 25.75
N LYS A 233 -9.63 -41.64 26.86
CA LYS A 233 -9.85 -41.01 28.18
C LYS A 233 -8.53 -40.76 28.93
N ASN A 234 -8.51 -39.70 29.75
CA ASN A 234 -7.45 -39.26 30.66
C ASN A 234 -6.21 -38.63 29.98
N VAL A 235 -6.32 -37.34 29.61
CA VAL A 235 -5.27 -36.54 28.96
C VAL A 235 -4.51 -35.69 29.98
N MET A 236 -3.48 -36.25 30.61
CA MET A 236 -2.70 -35.56 31.65
C MET A 236 -1.77 -34.46 31.10
N PRO A 237 -1.86 -33.19 31.58
CA PRO A 237 -1.00 -32.08 31.15
C PRO A 237 0.36 -32.11 31.87
N HIS A 238 1.21 -33.00 31.38
CA HIS A 238 2.48 -33.40 31.97
C HIS A 238 3.51 -32.27 32.13
N LEU A 239 3.61 -31.35 31.16
CA LEU A 239 4.62 -30.28 31.15
C LEU A 239 4.51 -29.34 32.36
N LEU A 240 3.29 -29.03 32.80
CA LEU A 240 3.02 -28.08 33.89
C LEU A 240 3.56 -28.58 35.25
N SER A 241 3.67 -29.90 35.43
CA SER A 241 4.20 -30.51 36.67
C SER A 241 5.66 -30.12 36.97
N PHE A 242 6.41 -29.69 35.95
CA PHE A 242 7.78 -29.17 36.08
C PHE A 242 7.84 -27.68 36.39
N MET A 243 6.73 -26.94 36.33
CA MET A 243 6.66 -25.48 36.48
C MET A 243 5.85 -25.07 37.74
N PRO A 244 6.24 -25.49 38.96
CA PRO A 244 5.44 -25.29 40.19
C PRO A 244 5.34 -23.84 40.69
N ASN A 245 5.90 -22.89 39.92
CA ASN A 245 5.89 -21.44 40.17
C ASN A 245 5.23 -20.65 39.02
N LEU A 246 4.55 -21.34 38.09
CA LEU A 246 3.84 -20.69 36.99
C LEU A 246 2.71 -19.78 37.51
N GLN A 247 2.73 -18.51 37.09
CA GLN A 247 1.78 -17.46 37.50
C GLN A 247 1.00 -16.86 36.32
N LYS A 248 1.54 -16.86 35.10
CA LYS A 248 0.80 -16.54 33.88
C LYS A 248 0.80 -17.74 32.94
N LEU A 249 -0.38 -18.15 32.48
CA LEU A 249 -0.55 -19.14 31.42
C LEU A 249 -1.45 -18.54 30.34
N GLN A 250 -0.92 -18.46 29.12
CA GLN A 250 -1.67 -18.17 27.91
C GLN A 250 -1.75 -19.44 27.07
N ILE A 251 -2.95 -19.76 26.57
CA ILE A 251 -3.17 -20.79 25.57
C ILE A 251 -3.99 -20.17 24.44
N SER A 252 -3.43 -20.11 23.25
CA SER A 252 -4.08 -19.47 22.09
C SER A 252 -4.33 -20.48 20.99
N ARG A 253 -5.54 -20.48 20.43
CA ARG A 253 -5.89 -21.30 19.26
C ARG A 253 -5.25 -20.72 18.02
N ASP A 254 -4.33 -21.45 17.39
CA ASP A 254 -3.84 -21.12 16.06
C ASP A 254 -4.96 -21.37 15.04
N GLN A 255 -5.38 -20.32 14.33
CA GLN A 255 -6.45 -20.40 13.33
C GLN A 255 -6.09 -21.28 12.13
N ASN A 256 -4.79 -21.56 11.92
CA ASN A 256 -4.30 -22.41 10.82
C ASN A 256 -4.33 -23.91 11.15
N TYR A 257 -4.55 -24.29 12.42
CA TYR A 257 -4.45 -25.68 12.87
C TYR A 257 -5.56 -26.04 13.85
N ASP A 258 -6.58 -26.77 13.36
CA ASP A 258 -7.75 -27.13 14.18
C ASP A 258 -7.51 -28.33 15.12
N HIS A 259 -6.42 -28.27 15.88
CA HIS A 259 -5.99 -29.28 16.86
C HIS A 259 -7.03 -29.58 17.95
N PHE A 260 -8.02 -28.70 18.13
CA PHE A 260 -9.03 -28.80 19.18
C PHE A 260 -10.12 -29.83 18.84
N ASN A 261 -10.46 -30.02 17.55
CA ASN A 261 -11.48 -30.98 17.10
C ASN A 261 -11.11 -32.46 17.34
N HIS A 262 -9.88 -32.73 17.81
CA HIS A 262 -9.38 -34.07 18.11
C HIS A 262 -9.16 -34.33 19.60
N ILE A 263 -9.60 -33.42 20.48
CA ILE A 263 -9.50 -33.55 21.94
C ILE A 263 -10.87 -34.06 22.46
N PRO A 264 -10.97 -35.29 23.00
CA PRO A 264 -12.27 -35.88 23.37
C PRO A 264 -13.02 -35.19 24.51
N ASP A 265 -12.33 -34.37 25.30
CA ASP A 265 -12.90 -33.55 26.38
C ASP A 265 -12.00 -32.33 26.63
N SER A 266 -12.38 -31.18 26.06
CA SER A 266 -11.65 -29.91 26.23
C SER A 266 -11.75 -29.36 27.66
N ASN A 267 -12.78 -29.75 28.41
CA ASN A 267 -13.12 -29.13 29.69
C ASN A 267 -12.45 -29.90 30.84
N GLU A 268 -12.35 -31.22 30.73
CA GLU A 268 -11.46 -32.06 31.54
C GLU A 268 -9.97 -31.71 31.30
N LEU A 269 -9.55 -31.40 30.07
CA LEU A 269 -8.18 -30.93 29.80
C LEU A 269 -7.89 -29.59 30.51
N LEU A 270 -8.77 -28.60 30.40
CA LEU A 270 -8.62 -27.31 31.07
C LEU A 270 -8.65 -27.43 32.61
N LEU A 271 -9.48 -28.34 33.11
CA LEU A 271 -9.53 -28.72 34.52
C LEU A 271 -8.19 -29.31 34.99
N GLN A 272 -7.62 -30.27 34.27
CA GLN A 272 -6.33 -30.86 34.64
C GLN A 272 -5.17 -29.85 34.50
N ILE A 273 -5.26 -28.88 33.58
CA ILE A 273 -4.29 -27.79 33.43
C ILE A 273 -4.25 -26.92 34.70
N THR A 274 -5.42 -26.46 35.16
CA THR A 274 -5.53 -25.62 36.38
C THR A 274 -5.24 -26.39 37.67
N GLN A 275 -5.56 -27.69 37.74
CA GLN A 275 -5.15 -28.58 38.84
C GLN A 275 -3.63 -28.65 39.02
N ASN A 276 -2.87 -28.70 37.92
CA ASN A 276 -1.40 -28.80 37.98
C ASN A 276 -0.73 -27.43 38.19
N ALA A 277 -1.37 -26.34 37.74
CA ALA A 277 -0.84 -24.98 37.81
C ALA A 277 -1.57 -24.07 38.83
N THR A 278 -1.78 -24.57 40.06
CA THR A 278 -2.56 -23.89 41.12
C THR A 278 -2.12 -22.46 41.49
N LYS A 279 -0.89 -22.04 41.16
CA LYS A 279 -0.37 -20.68 41.42
C LYS A 279 -0.70 -19.65 40.33
N ILE A 280 -1.47 -20.04 39.31
CA ILE A 280 -1.90 -19.13 38.24
C ILE A 280 -2.62 -17.89 38.82
N LYS A 281 -2.08 -16.72 38.45
CA LYS A 281 -2.64 -15.37 38.66
C LYS A 281 -3.24 -14.79 37.39
N CYS A 282 -2.80 -15.24 36.21
CA CYS A 282 -3.47 -14.98 34.95
C CYS A 282 -3.70 -16.26 34.17
N LEU A 283 -4.96 -16.50 33.79
CA LEU A 283 -5.35 -17.50 32.82
C LEU A 283 -5.91 -16.78 31.59
N ASP A 284 -5.21 -16.91 30.47
CA ASP A 284 -5.68 -16.52 29.14
C ASP A 284 -5.92 -17.79 28.33
N VAL A 285 -7.17 -17.99 27.92
CA VAL A 285 -7.63 -19.13 27.11
C VAL A 285 -8.53 -18.64 25.97
N CYS A 286 -8.23 -17.48 25.39
CA CYS A 286 -9.03 -16.91 24.31
C CYS A 286 -9.23 -17.89 23.13
N SER A 287 -10.47 -17.94 22.63
CA SER A 287 -10.94 -18.81 21.56
C SER A 287 -10.85 -20.33 21.86
N TRP A 288 -10.92 -20.71 23.15
CA TRP A 288 -11.13 -22.10 23.59
C TRP A 288 -12.49 -22.65 23.09
N PRO A 289 -12.64 -23.97 22.89
CA PRO A 289 -13.93 -24.61 22.63
C PRO A 289 -14.98 -24.33 23.72
N PRO A 290 -16.28 -24.61 23.48
CA PRO A 290 -17.36 -24.34 24.43
C PRO A 290 -17.09 -24.91 25.82
N ILE A 291 -16.95 -24.04 26.82
CA ILE A 291 -16.70 -24.43 28.21
C ILE A 291 -18.06 -24.63 28.91
N THR A 292 -18.45 -25.89 29.06
CA THR A 292 -19.77 -26.29 29.58
C THR A 292 -19.82 -26.54 31.09
N ASP A 293 -18.69 -26.38 31.79
CA ASP A 293 -18.68 -26.32 33.25
C ASP A 293 -17.54 -25.44 33.80
N SER A 294 -17.69 -25.03 35.06
CA SER A 294 -16.78 -24.11 35.74
C SER A 294 -15.75 -24.79 36.66
N LYS A 295 -15.58 -26.12 36.58
CA LYS A 295 -14.69 -26.88 37.48
C LYS A 295 -13.26 -26.36 37.46
N PHE A 296 -12.74 -25.96 36.29
CA PHE A 296 -11.35 -25.50 36.13
C PHE A 296 -11.00 -24.32 37.06
N LEU A 297 -11.94 -23.39 37.28
CA LEU A 297 -11.72 -22.26 38.19
C LEU A 297 -11.50 -22.71 39.64
N THR A 298 -11.98 -23.90 40.05
CA THR A 298 -11.92 -24.38 41.45
C THR A 298 -10.49 -24.40 42.02
N PHE A 299 -9.48 -24.65 41.18
CA PHE A 299 -8.08 -24.82 41.59
C PHE A 299 -7.26 -23.52 41.56
N CYS A 300 -7.74 -22.47 40.88
CA CYS A 300 -7.03 -21.20 40.70
C CYS A 300 -7.81 -19.96 41.17
N GLN A 301 -9.12 -20.06 41.45
CA GLN A 301 -10.03 -18.97 41.89
C GLN A 301 -9.48 -18.03 43.00
N GLN A 302 -8.67 -18.55 43.93
CA GLN A 302 -8.10 -17.76 45.04
C GLN A 302 -6.86 -16.96 44.62
N ASN A 303 -6.17 -17.36 43.55
CA ASN A 303 -4.94 -16.75 43.05
C ASN A 303 -5.17 -15.89 41.79
N LEU A 304 -6.25 -16.15 41.04
CA LEU A 304 -6.60 -15.41 39.82
C LEU A 304 -6.79 -13.91 40.09
N THR A 305 -6.10 -13.11 39.27
CA THR A 305 -6.19 -11.65 39.19
C THR A 305 -6.56 -11.17 37.79
N HIS A 306 -6.29 -11.98 36.77
CA HIS A 306 -6.61 -11.72 35.37
C HIS A 306 -7.22 -12.99 34.78
N LEU A 307 -8.36 -12.87 34.10
CA LEU A 307 -9.06 -13.98 33.47
C LEU A 307 -9.57 -13.52 32.10
N LEU A 308 -9.08 -14.17 31.04
CA LEU A 308 -9.43 -13.84 29.65
C LEU A 308 -10.12 -15.05 29.02
N LEU A 309 -11.40 -14.88 28.74
CA LEU A 309 -12.36 -15.87 28.21
C LEU A 309 -12.96 -15.42 26.87
N ARG A 310 -12.21 -14.60 26.13
CA ARG A 310 -12.67 -14.01 24.87
C ARG A 310 -13.01 -15.09 23.84
N ASP A 311 -14.11 -14.90 23.10
CA ASP A 311 -14.63 -15.83 22.10
C ASP A 311 -15.00 -17.24 22.62
N ILE A 312 -15.35 -17.39 23.91
CA ILE A 312 -15.76 -18.67 24.52
C ILE A 312 -17.26 -18.69 24.83
N SER A 313 -18.01 -19.60 24.20
CA SER A 313 -19.44 -19.80 24.46
C SER A 313 -19.72 -20.52 25.80
N SER A 314 -21.00 -20.48 26.24
CA SER A 314 -21.48 -20.99 27.54
C SER A 314 -20.93 -20.29 28.81
N ILE A 315 -20.47 -19.03 28.70
CA ILE A 315 -20.08 -18.22 29.88
C ILE A 315 -21.25 -18.02 30.88
N GLU A 316 -22.51 -18.02 30.40
CA GLU A 316 -23.72 -17.98 31.25
C GLU A 316 -23.73 -19.10 32.33
N ASP A 317 -23.27 -20.31 31.97
CA ASP A 317 -23.24 -21.49 32.86
C ASP A 317 -22.16 -21.39 33.98
N MET A 318 -21.24 -20.43 33.90
CA MET A 318 -20.13 -20.26 34.84
C MET A 318 -20.13 -18.93 35.62
N VAL A 319 -21.14 -18.07 35.42
CA VAL A 319 -21.28 -16.73 36.04
C VAL A 319 -21.01 -16.73 37.55
N ASP A 320 -21.69 -17.60 38.31
CA ASP A 320 -21.53 -17.66 39.77
C ASP A 320 -20.11 -18.09 40.20
N LYS A 321 -19.36 -18.79 39.34
CA LYS A 321 -17.99 -19.23 39.61
C LYS A 321 -16.95 -18.17 39.25
N ILE A 322 -17.21 -17.39 38.19
CA ILE A 322 -16.42 -16.18 37.90
C ILE A 322 -16.54 -15.20 39.08
N GLY A 323 -17.75 -14.94 39.58
CA GLY A 323 -17.98 -14.06 40.73
C GLY A 323 -17.27 -14.51 42.03
N GLN A 324 -17.00 -15.81 42.20
CA GLN A 324 -16.22 -16.34 43.34
C GLN A 324 -14.72 -16.05 43.26
N CYS A 325 -14.19 -15.61 42.12
CA CYS A 325 -12.78 -15.29 41.94
C CYS A 325 -12.44 -13.89 42.49
N SER A 326 -12.63 -13.68 43.79
CA SER A 326 -12.67 -12.35 44.44
C SER A 326 -11.41 -11.47 44.29
N ASN A 327 -10.29 -12.05 43.84
CA ASN A 327 -9.03 -11.34 43.58
C ASN A 327 -8.90 -10.82 42.13
N LEU A 328 -9.91 -11.03 41.26
CA LEU A 328 -9.90 -10.49 39.89
C LEU A 328 -9.81 -8.96 39.86
N ILE A 329 -8.88 -8.48 39.03
CA ILE A 329 -8.61 -7.09 38.67
C ILE A 329 -8.98 -6.86 37.20
N TYR A 330 -8.82 -7.89 36.36
CA TYR A 330 -9.07 -7.86 34.92
C TYR A 330 -9.95 -9.05 34.52
N LEU A 331 -11.08 -8.77 33.88
CA LEU A 331 -11.96 -9.77 33.29
C LEU A 331 -12.26 -9.41 31.83
N ASP A 332 -12.03 -10.34 30.91
CA ASP A 332 -12.38 -10.22 29.50
C ASP A 332 -13.29 -11.41 29.14
N VAL A 333 -14.54 -11.10 28.78
CA VAL A 333 -15.57 -12.05 28.32
C VAL A 333 -16.15 -11.57 26.98
N SER A 334 -15.35 -10.83 26.22
CA SER A 334 -15.78 -10.21 24.97
C SER A 334 -15.79 -11.19 23.80
N TYR A 335 -16.28 -10.73 22.65
CA TYR A 335 -16.17 -11.42 21.36
C TYR A 335 -15.56 -10.46 20.34
N ASP A 336 -14.56 -10.93 19.60
CA ASP A 336 -13.86 -10.12 18.59
C ASP A 336 -14.70 -9.92 17.31
N THR A 337 -15.74 -10.74 17.12
CA THR A 337 -16.78 -10.58 16.09
C THR A 337 -18.17 -10.84 16.65
N ARG A 338 -19.13 -9.97 16.30
CA ARG A 338 -20.51 -10.42 16.15
C ARG A 338 -20.61 -11.15 14.80
N ASP A 339 -20.74 -12.48 14.80
CA ASP A 339 -21.26 -13.15 13.61
C ASP A 339 -22.73 -12.77 13.47
N VAL A 340 -23.07 -12.06 12.40
CA VAL A 340 -24.46 -11.64 12.10
C VAL A 340 -25.38 -12.85 11.90
N ARG A 341 -24.81 -14.03 11.59
CA ARG A 341 -25.54 -15.29 11.43
C ARG A 341 -25.78 -16.03 12.75
N ASN A 342 -24.97 -15.77 13.77
CA ASN A 342 -25.05 -16.37 15.11
C ASN A 342 -24.62 -15.34 16.19
N PRO A 343 -25.50 -14.38 16.55
CA PRO A 343 -25.20 -13.45 17.63
C PRO A 343 -25.09 -14.18 18.98
N VAL A 344 -24.09 -13.82 19.79
CA VAL A 344 -23.92 -14.41 21.11
C VAL A 344 -24.82 -13.70 22.12
N GLU A 345 -25.98 -14.29 22.36
CA GLU A 345 -26.99 -13.80 23.29
C GLU A 345 -26.99 -14.60 24.59
N TYR A 346 -26.57 -13.97 25.69
CA TYR A 346 -26.90 -14.43 27.03
C TYR A 346 -28.41 -14.34 27.21
N GLN A 347 -29.04 -15.38 27.75
CA GLN A 347 -30.49 -15.49 27.91
C GLN A 347 -31.01 -14.54 29.00
N LYS A 348 -30.17 -14.25 30.01
CA LYS A 348 -30.48 -13.30 31.09
C LYS A 348 -29.34 -12.28 31.27
N PRO A 349 -29.15 -11.33 30.34
CA PRO A 349 -27.96 -10.49 30.30
C PRO A 349 -27.75 -9.63 31.55
N ASN A 350 -28.81 -9.04 32.11
CA ASN A 350 -28.72 -8.28 33.36
C ASN A 350 -28.30 -9.19 34.51
N THR A 351 -28.98 -10.33 34.68
CA THR A 351 -28.71 -11.28 35.76
C THR A 351 -27.29 -11.84 35.66
N CYS A 352 -26.86 -12.23 34.46
CA CYS A 352 -25.50 -12.70 34.20
C CYS A 352 -24.47 -11.66 34.64
N LEU A 353 -24.57 -10.43 34.11
CA LEU A 353 -23.60 -9.38 34.42
C LEU A 353 -23.61 -9.00 35.91
N PHE A 354 -24.79 -8.93 36.54
CA PHE A 354 -24.94 -8.66 37.97
C PHE A 354 -24.24 -9.72 38.84
N PHE A 355 -24.53 -11.01 38.61
CA PHE A 355 -23.96 -12.11 39.39
C PHE A 355 -22.47 -12.34 39.09
N MET A 356 -22.00 -11.97 37.89
CA MET A 356 -20.60 -12.04 37.49
C MET A 356 -19.74 -11.02 38.25
N VAL A 357 -20.22 -9.79 38.49
CA VAL A 357 -19.41 -8.70 39.06
C VAL A 357 -19.65 -8.39 40.54
N LYS A 358 -20.80 -8.77 41.12
CA LYS A 358 -21.25 -8.41 42.50
C LYS A 358 -20.22 -8.61 43.62
N ASP A 359 -19.37 -9.63 43.50
CA ASP A 359 -18.42 -10.07 44.52
C ASP A 359 -16.95 -9.76 44.15
N LEU A 360 -16.71 -9.19 42.95
CA LEU A 360 -15.37 -8.89 42.41
C LEU A 360 -14.84 -7.54 42.92
N LYS A 361 -14.46 -7.54 44.21
CA LYS A 361 -14.03 -6.36 44.99
C LYS A 361 -12.85 -5.56 44.41
N HIS A 362 -12.03 -6.18 43.57
CA HIS A 362 -10.79 -5.59 43.07
C HIS A 362 -10.80 -5.26 41.56
N LEU A 363 -11.94 -5.49 40.90
CA LEU A 363 -12.11 -5.35 39.44
C LEU A 363 -11.86 -3.89 39.00
N GLN A 364 -11.06 -3.74 37.95
CA GLN A 364 -10.63 -2.45 37.37
C GLN A 364 -10.68 -2.44 35.84
N TYR A 365 -10.63 -3.60 35.21
CA TYR A 365 -10.85 -3.77 33.78
C TYR A 365 -11.97 -4.79 33.57
N LEU A 366 -12.95 -4.44 32.75
CA LEU A 366 -13.99 -5.35 32.27
C LEU A 366 -14.19 -5.13 30.77
N ASP A 367 -14.13 -6.19 29.97
CA ASP A 367 -14.47 -6.15 28.54
C ASP A 367 -15.65 -7.08 28.27
N ILE A 368 -16.76 -6.49 27.82
CA ILE A 368 -17.99 -7.19 27.40
C ILE A 368 -18.32 -6.90 25.92
N SER A 369 -17.36 -6.38 25.16
CA SER A 369 -17.50 -6.05 23.73
C SER A 369 -18.08 -7.23 22.93
N GLY A 370 -18.93 -6.93 21.94
CA GLY A 370 -19.62 -7.93 21.12
C GLY A 370 -20.80 -8.65 21.79
N THR A 371 -21.01 -8.52 23.11
CA THR A 371 -22.09 -9.23 23.84
C THR A 371 -23.35 -8.39 24.03
N ASN A 372 -24.49 -9.06 24.29
CA ASN A 372 -25.73 -8.44 24.73
C ASN A 372 -25.78 -8.09 26.24
N LEU A 373 -24.71 -8.31 27.04
CA LEU A 373 -24.68 -8.10 28.50
C LEU A 373 -25.01 -6.65 28.95
N HIS A 374 -24.89 -5.69 28.04
CA HIS A 374 -25.22 -4.28 28.25
C HIS A 374 -26.73 -3.98 28.19
N MET A 375 -27.53 -4.85 27.55
CA MET A 375 -28.92 -4.57 27.22
C MET A 375 -29.82 -4.65 28.46
N THR A 376 -30.78 -3.72 28.55
CA THR A 376 -31.91 -3.83 29.48
C THR A 376 -32.84 -4.95 29.02
N GLY A 377 -32.53 -6.17 29.47
CA GLY A 377 -33.13 -7.43 29.00
C GLY A 377 -34.65 -7.55 29.08
N ASN A 378 -35.13 -8.61 28.43
CA ASN A 378 -36.54 -8.98 28.27
C ASN A 378 -37.30 -9.09 29.61
N ALA A 379 -38.63 -9.09 29.57
CA ALA A 379 -39.51 -9.14 30.75
C ALA A 379 -39.30 -10.37 31.70
N ASN A 380 -38.48 -11.34 31.29
CA ASN A 380 -38.10 -12.53 32.07
C ASN A 380 -36.72 -12.42 32.77
N ASP A 381 -35.97 -11.33 32.55
CA ASP A 381 -34.65 -11.06 33.14
C ASP A 381 -34.70 -9.91 34.16
N ILE A 382 -35.53 -10.09 35.19
CA ILE A 382 -35.75 -9.12 36.26
C ILE A 382 -34.95 -9.52 37.50
N ILE A 383 -33.88 -8.78 37.80
CA ILE A 383 -33.18 -8.89 39.09
C ILE A 383 -34.09 -8.30 40.18
N PRO A 384 -34.36 -9.01 41.30
CA PRO A 384 -35.21 -8.51 42.37
C PRO A 384 -34.77 -7.14 42.91
N GLU A 385 -35.71 -6.20 43.03
CA GLU A 385 -35.39 -4.81 43.36
C GLU A 385 -34.73 -4.64 44.75
N ASN A 386 -35.07 -5.52 45.70
CA ASN A 386 -34.39 -5.61 46.99
C ASN A 386 -32.93 -6.08 46.88
N LEU A 387 -32.62 -6.99 45.96
CA LEU A 387 -31.27 -7.45 45.68
C LEU A 387 -30.45 -6.37 44.97
N ILE A 388 -31.06 -5.63 44.03
CA ILE A 388 -30.45 -4.42 43.44
C ILE A 388 -30.14 -3.41 44.55
N LYS A 389 -31.12 -3.02 45.37
CA LYS A 389 -30.94 -2.03 46.45
C LYS A 389 -29.88 -2.44 47.49
N ALA A 390 -29.76 -3.73 47.80
CA ALA A 390 -28.76 -4.24 48.74
C ALA A 390 -27.33 -4.25 48.19
N ASN A 391 -27.14 -4.30 46.86
CA ASN A 391 -25.83 -4.42 46.23
C ASN A 391 -25.43 -3.24 45.33
N THR A 392 -26.31 -2.26 45.12
CA THR A 392 -25.99 -1.04 44.35
C THR A 392 -24.98 -0.20 45.14
N ARG A 393 -23.73 -0.21 44.69
CA ARG A 393 -22.64 0.60 45.25
C ARG A 393 -22.19 1.69 44.28
N VAL A 394 -22.46 1.50 42.98
CA VAL A 394 -22.07 2.40 41.88
C VAL A 394 -23.30 2.75 41.04
N ALA A 395 -23.38 4.01 40.61
CA ALA A 395 -24.40 4.47 39.67
C ALA A 395 -24.03 4.04 38.24
N SER A 396 -24.90 3.26 37.60
CA SER A 396 -24.73 2.80 36.22
C SER A 396 -26.08 2.71 35.53
N ASP A 397 -26.15 3.09 34.26
CA ASP A 397 -27.36 2.92 33.46
C ASP A 397 -27.51 1.44 33.03
N ILE A 398 -26.40 0.77 32.66
CA ILE A 398 -26.32 -0.69 32.52
C ILE A 398 -26.62 -1.33 33.89
N VAL A 399 -27.69 -2.12 33.99
CA VAL A 399 -28.24 -2.57 35.27
C VAL A 399 -27.30 -3.52 36.01
N GLY A 400 -26.70 -4.48 35.31
CA GLY A 400 -25.78 -5.46 35.92
C GLY A 400 -24.56 -4.82 36.60
N LEU A 401 -24.01 -3.76 36.01
CA LEU A 401 -22.84 -3.06 36.55
C LEU A 401 -23.12 -2.26 37.84
N ARG A 402 -24.39 -2.08 38.26
CA ARG A 402 -24.72 -1.44 39.54
C ARG A 402 -24.15 -2.20 40.75
N ALA A 403 -23.94 -3.51 40.59
CA ALA A 403 -23.35 -4.39 41.60
C ALA A 403 -21.81 -4.25 41.73
N LEU A 404 -21.15 -3.50 40.84
CA LEU A 404 -19.71 -3.25 40.94
C LEU A 404 -19.34 -2.65 42.30
N HIS A 405 -18.21 -3.09 42.85
CA HIS A 405 -17.71 -2.60 44.14
C HIS A 405 -17.11 -1.18 44.09
N GLN A 406 -16.70 -0.73 42.90
CA GLN A 406 -16.02 0.54 42.62
C GLN A 406 -16.17 0.86 41.12
N ASN A 407 -15.89 2.10 40.71
CA ASN A 407 -15.75 2.40 39.28
C ASN A 407 -14.54 1.63 38.71
N LEU A 408 -14.71 1.16 37.47
CA LEU A 408 -13.63 0.58 36.67
C LEU A 408 -12.66 1.67 36.21
N LYS A 409 -11.46 1.27 35.80
CA LYS A 409 -10.52 2.13 35.07
C LYS A 409 -10.76 2.06 33.57
N ILE A 410 -11.10 0.87 33.08
CA ILE A 410 -11.40 0.62 31.67
C ILE A 410 -12.64 -0.27 31.57
N LEU A 411 -13.57 0.11 30.70
CA LEU A 411 -14.73 -0.69 30.31
C LEU A 411 -14.78 -0.83 28.78
N GLY A 412 -14.86 -2.06 28.29
CA GLY A 412 -15.02 -2.38 26.86
C GLY A 412 -16.49 -2.59 26.48
N LEU A 413 -16.97 -1.78 25.55
CA LEU A 413 -18.35 -1.76 25.01
C LEU A 413 -18.37 -1.71 23.47
N TYR A 414 -17.30 -2.19 22.81
CA TYR A 414 -17.23 -2.16 21.36
C TYR A 414 -18.23 -3.15 20.75
N GLY A 415 -19.05 -2.73 19.78
CA GLY A 415 -20.13 -3.58 19.27
C GLY A 415 -21.22 -3.87 20.33
N CYS A 416 -21.32 -3.08 21.40
CA CYS A 416 -22.47 -3.03 22.28
C CYS A 416 -23.35 -1.86 21.86
N GLU A 417 -24.54 -2.13 21.32
CA GLU A 417 -25.39 -1.11 20.67
C GLU A 417 -25.85 -0.05 21.65
N HIS A 418 -25.64 1.22 21.29
CA HIS A 418 -25.92 2.41 22.10
C HIS A 418 -25.25 2.46 23.50
N ALA A 419 -24.60 1.39 23.95
CA ALA A 419 -24.05 1.26 25.30
C ALA A 419 -22.95 2.30 25.60
N GLY A 420 -22.10 2.61 24.60
CA GLY A 420 -21.03 3.59 24.75
C GLY A 420 -21.49 5.05 24.91
N ASP A 421 -22.77 5.34 24.62
CA ASP A 421 -23.37 6.69 24.71
C ASP A 421 -24.23 6.88 25.97
N LEU A 422 -24.30 5.86 26.84
CA LEU A 422 -25.04 5.92 28.10
C LEU A 422 -24.43 6.96 29.06
N SER A 423 -25.29 7.79 29.66
CA SER A 423 -24.87 8.93 30.49
C SER A 423 -24.15 8.54 31.79
N ARG A 424 -24.37 7.32 32.29
CA ARG A 424 -23.73 6.79 33.51
C ARG A 424 -23.07 5.46 33.22
N LEU A 425 -21.86 5.54 32.67
CA LEU A 425 -20.94 4.40 32.57
C LEU A 425 -19.96 4.41 33.77
N PRO A 426 -19.81 3.29 34.50
CA PRO A 426 -19.04 3.25 35.75
C PRO A 426 -17.53 3.07 35.52
N ALA A 427 -16.90 3.90 34.69
CA ALA A 427 -15.48 3.74 34.30
C ALA A 427 -14.71 5.07 34.11
N GLU A 428 -13.39 5.09 34.36
CA GLU A 428 -12.51 6.23 34.05
C GLU A 428 -12.29 6.42 32.53
N ARG A 429 -12.16 5.33 31.77
CA ARG A 429 -12.12 5.29 30.30
C ARG A 429 -13.06 4.20 29.77
N VAL A 430 -13.66 4.46 28.61
CA VAL A 430 -14.49 3.50 27.87
C VAL A 430 -13.94 3.37 26.45
N PHE A 431 -13.90 2.16 25.89
CA PHE A 431 -13.68 1.98 24.45
C PHE A 431 -14.91 1.34 23.81
N SER A 432 -15.33 1.91 22.68
CA SER A 432 -16.49 1.48 21.89
C SER A 432 -16.45 2.12 20.49
N ASN A 433 -17.45 1.87 19.66
CA ASN A 433 -17.63 2.51 18.35
C ASN A 433 -18.62 3.71 18.37
N CYS A 434 -19.05 4.24 19.52
CA CYS A 434 -20.07 5.30 19.53
C CYS A 434 -19.55 6.71 19.19
N ASN A 435 -18.28 7.04 19.45
CA ASN A 435 -17.71 8.36 19.20
C ASN A 435 -16.18 8.34 19.03
N GLU A 436 -15.62 9.44 18.50
CA GLU A 436 -14.19 9.55 18.16
C GLU A 436 -13.24 9.20 19.32
N PRO A 437 -13.39 9.75 20.56
CA PRO A 437 -12.48 9.41 21.66
C PRO A 437 -12.51 7.93 22.06
N GLN A 438 -13.70 7.31 22.09
CA GLN A 438 -13.86 5.90 22.46
C GLN A 438 -13.35 4.96 21.35
N LEU A 439 -13.52 5.33 20.08
CA LEU A 439 -13.03 4.56 18.93
C LEU A 439 -11.50 4.64 18.79
N VAL A 440 -10.92 5.82 19.01
CA VAL A 440 -9.46 6.00 19.07
C VAL A 440 -8.83 5.15 20.18
N PHE A 441 -9.55 4.95 21.29
CA PHE A 441 -9.12 4.04 22.35
C PHE A 441 -9.35 2.55 21.98
N ALA A 442 -10.42 2.20 21.26
CA ALA A 442 -10.58 0.85 20.71
C ALA A 442 -9.42 0.47 19.77
N LEU A 443 -9.02 1.39 18.88
CA LEU A 443 -7.82 1.26 18.03
C LEU A 443 -6.51 1.13 18.84
N GLU A 444 -6.43 1.67 20.06
CA GLU A 444 -5.27 1.54 20.95
C GLU A 444 -5.24 0.15 21.63
N ILE A 445 -6.39 -0.33 22.12
CA ILE A 445 -6.53 -1.64 22.79
C ILE A 445 -6.39 -2.80 21.81
N TYR A 446 -6.98 -2.70 20.62
CA TYR A 446 -7.04 -3.80 19.66
C TYR A 446 -5.79 -4.01 18.81
N LEU A 447 -4.68 -3.27 19.04
CA LEU A 447 -3.42 -3.47 18.30
C LEU A 447 -2.85 -4.91 18.33
N ASN A 448 -3.35 -5.80 19.21
CA ASN A 448 -2.99 -7.22 19.24
C ASN A 448 -4.14 -8.17 18.85
N ARG A 449 -5.36 -7.67 18.58
CA ARG A 449 -6.56 -8.46 18.21
C ARG A 449 -6.93 -8.15 16.74
N GLN A 450 -6.49 -8.99 15.81
CA GLN A 450 -6.54 -8.71 14.37
C GLN A 450 -7.96 -8.38 13.85
N THR A 451 -8.96 -9.20 14.19
CA THR A 451 -10.33 -9.03 13.70
C THR A 451 -11.01 -7.78 14.25
N SER A 452 -10.95 -7.57 15.57
CA SER A 452 -11.55 -6.41 16.23
C SER A 452 -10.79 -5.11 15.90
N LEU A 453 -9.49 -5.16 15.59
CA LEU A 453 -8.76 -4.03 15.02
C LEU A 453 -9.25 -3.68 13.61
N TYR A 454 -9.40 -4.67 12.72
CA TYR A 454 -9.96 -4.46 11.39
C TYR A 454 -11.34 -3.79 11.44
N HIS A 455 -12.23 -4.27 12.32
CA HIS A 455 -13.52 -3.62 12.56
C HIS A 455 -13.38 -2.18 13.06
N ALA A 456 -12.50 -1.90 14.04
CA ALA A 456 -12.26 -0.54 14.53
C ALA A 456 -11.62 0.38 13.48
N MET A 457 -10.86 -0.16 12.53
CA MET A 457 -10.28 0.58 11.41
C MET A 457 -11.31 0.89 10.32
N ASN A 458 -12.28 0.00 10.07
CA ASN A 458 -13.44 0.27 9.23
C ASN A 458 -14.36 1.34 9.85
N GLU A 459 -14.71 1.23 11.14
CA GLU A 459 -15.45 2.27 11.86
C GLU A 459 -14.72 3.62 11.80
N ALA A 460 -13.38 3.62 11.91
CA ALA A 460 -12.59 4.83 11.77
C ALA A 460 -12.70 5.41 10.35
N TYR A 461 -12.62 4.60 9.30
CA TYR A 461 -12.89 5.03 7.93
C TYR A 461 -14.29 5.67 7.78
N HIS A 462 -15.35 5.05 8.31
CA HIS A 462 -16.70 5.62 8.26
C HIS A 462 -16.82 6.93 9.03
N LEU A 463 -16.28 6.98 10.25
CA LEU A 463 -16.23 8.18 11.09
C LEU A 463 -15.50 9.35 10.39
N TYR A 464 -14.28 9.12 9.93
CA TYR A 464 -13.46 10.14 9.28
C TYR A 464 -13.92 10.47 7.87
N ARG A 465 -14.67 9.60 7.18
CA ARG A 465 -15.36 9.95 5.93
C ARG A 465 -16.47 10.97 6.19
N ASN A 466 -17.34 10.71 7.17
CA ASN A 466 -18.60 11.44 7.33
C ASN A 466 -18.51 12.69 8.23
N ASN A 467 -17.79 12.64 9.37
CA ASN A 467 -17.84 13.71 10.38
C ASN A 467 -16.82 14.82 10.11
N THR A 468 -17.26 16.08 10.11
CA THR A 468 -16.39 17.26 9.85
C THR A 468 -15.49 17.61 11.05
N ASN A 469 -16.02 17.53 12.27
CA ASN A 469 -15.31 17.87 13.49
C ASN A 469 -14.62 16.64 14.08
N CYS A 470 -13.28 16.61 14.02
CA CYS A 470 -12.44 15.55 14.56
C CYS A 470 -11.28 16.13 15.37
N THR A 471 -11.11 15.67 16.60
CA THR A 471 -10.18 16.21 17.61
C THR A 471 -9.09 15.22 18.05
N TYR A 472 -9.23 13.94 17.70
CA TYR A 472 -8.31 12.84 17.98
C TYR A 472 -7.70 12.24 16.70
N ALA A 473 -7.99 12.80 15.53
CA ALA A 473 -7.44 12.46 14.21
C ALA A 473 -5.97 12.01 14.19
N LEU A 474 -5.05 12.77 14.83
CA LEU A 474 -3.63 12.41 14.91
C LEU A 474 -3.38 11.09 15.68
N LYS A 475 -4.15 10.81 16.73
CA LYS A 475 -4.04 9.57 17.51
C LYS A 475 -4.66 8.38 16.76
N ALA A 476 -5.77 8.57 16.05
CA ALA A 476 -6.30 7.56 15.14
C ALA A 476 -5.29 7.20 14.07
N LEU A 477 -4.73 8.19 13.37
CA LEU A 477 -3.68 8.03 12.37
C LEU A 477 -2.48 7.23 12.89
N ILE A 478 -1.99 7.55 14.10
CA ILE A 478 -0.89 6.81 14.73
C ILE A 478 -1.26 5.34 15.00
N ASN A 479 -2.49 5.05 15.44
CA ASN A 479 -2.92 3.67 15.71
C ASN A 479 -3.26 2.89 14.43
N LEU A 480 -3.80 3.55 13.40
CA LEU A 480 -3.99 2.99 12.05
C LEU A 480 -2.65 2.56 11.44
N ILE A 481 -1.65 3.43 11.49
CA ILE A 481 -0.29 3.12 11.01
C ILE A 481 0.31 1.94 11.79
N LYS A 482 0.17 1.88 13.12
CA LYS A 482 0.62 0.72 13.92
C LYS A 482 -0.09 -0.58 13.52
N GLY A 483 -1.39 -0.51 13.19
CA GLY A 483 -2.15 -1.66 12.69
C GLY A 483 -1.60 -2.16 11.36
N MET A 484 -1.46 -1.27 10.38
CA MET A 484 -0.85 -1.58 9.07
C MET A 484 0.58 -2.13 9.20
N GLN A 485 1.42 -1.52 10.04
CA GLN A 485 2.80 -1.97 10.32
C GLN A 485 2.90 -3.29 11.11
N ARG A 486 1.78 -3.79 11.67
CA ARG A 486 1.74 -5.08 12.36
C ARG A 486 1.26 -6.19 11.45
N TYR A 487 0.28 -5.89 10.60
CA TYR A 487 -0.32 -6.82 9.65
C TYR A 487 0.01 -6.38 8.22
N GLU A 488 1.32 -6.22 7.94
CA GLU A 488 1.89 -5.66 6.68
C GLU A 488 1.50 -6.45 5.40
N MET A 489 0.90 -7.64 5.56
CA MET A 489 0.45 -8.56 4.51
C MET A 489 -1.06 -8.88 4.57
N ASP A 490 -1.83 -8.22 5.43
CA ASP A 490 -3.29 -8.41 5.54
C ASP A 490 -4.02 -7.38 4.65
N THR A 491 -4.54 -7.85 3.53
CA THR A 491 -5.28 -7.03 2.55
C THR A 491 -6.42 -6.23 3.18
N ASN A 492 -7.16 -6.80 4.14
CA ASN A 492 -8.28 -6.13 4.80
C ASN A 492 -7.78 -5.01 5.71
N MET A 493 -6.71 -5.27 6.48
CA MET A 493 -6.09 -4.28 7.36
C MET A 493 -5.48 -3.11 6.59
N ILE A 494 -4.78 -3.40 5.48
CA ILE A 494 -4.17 -2.37 4.63
C ILE A 494 -5.24 -1.58 3.86
N THR A 495 -6.30 -2.24 3.38
CA THR A 495 -7.44 -1.55 2.73
C THR A 495 -8.16 -0.59 3.68
N ALA A 496 -8.53 -1.06 4.88
CA ALA A 496 -9.17 -0.24 5.89
C ALA A 496 -8.27 0.93 6.35
N GLY A 497 -6.97 0.64 6.57
CA GLY A 497 -5.98 1.62 6.98
C GLY A 497 -5.76 2.73 5.95
N THR A 498 -5.50 2.37 4.69
CA THR A 498 -5.31 3.34 3.61
C THR A 498 -6.56 4.19 3.38
N ALA A 499 -7.75 3.58 3.39
CA ALA A 499 -9.02 4.30 3.26
C ALA A 499 -9.24 5.30 4.41
N ALA A 500 -8.96 4.94 5.66
CA ALA A 500 -9.08 5.85 6.80
C ALA A 500 -8.06 7.00 6.74
N ILE A 501 -6.81 6.71 6.36
CA ILE A 501 -5.73 7.71 6.24
C ILE A 501 -6.08 8.78 5.18
N PHE A 502 -6.65 8.39 4.03
CA PHE A 502 -7.11 9.31 2.99
C PHE A 502 -8.01 10.43 3.53
N TYR A 503 -8.97 10.09 4.40
CA TYR A 503 -9.91 11.05 4.97
C TYR A 503 -9.36 11.82 6.18
N ILE A 504 -8.48 11.20 6.98
CA ILE A 504 -7.83 11.89 8.11
C ILE A 504 -6.89 13.01 7.61
N LEU A 505 -6.11 12.77 6.55
CA LEU A 505 -5.18 13.76 6.01
C LEU A 505 -5.88 15.05 5.56
N ARG A 506 -7.09 14.93 4.97
CA ARG A 506 -7.93 16.07 4.57
C ARG A 506 -8.45 16.92 5.73
N LYS A 507 -8.29 16.45 6.98
CA LYS A 507 -8.81 17.08 8.22
C LYS A 507 -7.72 17.40 9.24
N LEU A 508 -6.50 16.88 9.05
CA LEU A 508 -5.37 17.04 9.95
C LEU A 508 -4.28 17.91 9.28
N PRO A 509 -4.02 19.14 9.76
CA PRO A 509 -2.90 19.94 9.27
C PRO A 509 -1.56 19.29 9.65
N ALA A 510 -1.04 18.45 8.77
CA ALA A 510 0.16 17.65 8.99
C ALA A 510 1.45 18.41 8.63
N THR A 511 2.41 18.42 9.56
CA THR A 511 3.77 18.91 9.35
C THR A 511 4.49 18.10 8.26
N GLN A 512 5.48 18.70 7.57
CA GLN A 512 6.23 18.04 6.50
C GLN A 512 6.84 16.69 6.93
N ASP A 513 7.43 16.58 8.13
CA ASP A 513 8.00 15.32 8.62
C ASP A 513 6.95 14.22 8.86
N LEU A 514 5.75 14.60 9.34
CA LEU A 514 4.62 13.70 9.48
C LEU A 514 4.11 13.23 8.11
N ARG A 515 4.03 14.13 7.11
CA ARG A 515 3.65 13.78 5.74
C ARG A 515 4.68 12.83 5.11
N ARG A 516 5.98 13.15 5.16
CA ARG A 516 7.09 12.27 4.74
C ARG A 516 7.04 10.89 5.39
N TYR A 517 6.70 10.82 6.68
CA TYR A 517 6.52 9.53 7.37
C TYR A 517 5.33 8.74 6.80
N ILE A 518 4.16 9.37 6.64
CA ILE A 518 2.95 8.72 6.11
C ILE A 518 3.16 8.28 4.65
N ALA A 519 3.77 9.12 3.81
CA ALA A 519 4.10 8.78 2.43
C ALA A 519 4.91 7.47 2.36
N ARG A 520 5.94 7.32 3.21
CA ARG A 520 6.74 6.08 3.28
C ARG A 520 5.94 4.85 3.75
N ILE A 521 4.96 5.01 4.64
CA ILE A 521 4.04 3.91 5.01
C ILE A 521 3.14 3.52 3.84
N LEU A 522 2.58 4.51 3.13
CA LEU A 522 1.75 4.27 1.94
C LEU A 522 2.53 3.62 0.80
N ILE A 523 3.79 4.02 0.60
CA ILE A 523 4.70 3.44 -0.39
C ILE A 523 5.10 2.01 -0.01
N THR A 524 5.32 1.71 1.28
CA THR A 524 5.55 0.34 1.77
C THR A 524 4.31 -0.53 1.56
N ALA A 525 3.11 0.01 1.81
CA ALA A 525 1.85 -0.69 1.53
C ALA A 525 1.67 -0.97 0.03
N LEU A 526 2.01 -0.01 -0.84
CA LEU A 526 1.99 -0.18 -2.29
C LEU A 526 2.99 -1.24 -2.78
N GLU A 527 4.21 -1.25 -2.23
CA GLU A 527 5.25 -2.24 -2.54
C GLU A 527 4.82 -3.67 -2.16
N ASN A 528 4.19 -3.85 -1.00
CA ASN A 528 3.67 -5.16 -0.58
C ASN A 528 2.41 -5.58 -1.35
N MET A 529 1.51 -4.64 -1.68
CA MET A 529 0.13 -4.92 -2.11
C MET A 529 -0.20 -4.39 -3.52
N TYR A 530 0.78 -4.25 -4.43
CA TYR A 530 0.54 -3.77 -5.80
C TYR A 530 -0.35 -4.69 -6.67
N HIS A 531 -0.66 -5.90 -6.16
CA HIS A 531 -1.64 -6.83 -6.71
C HIS A 531 -3.09 -6.55 -6.27
N ASP A 532 -3.29 -5.69 -5.26
CA ASP A 532 -4.62 -5.31 -4.79
C ASP A 532 -5.02 -3.94 -5.34
N GLN A 533 -5.98 -3.99 -6.27
CA GLN A 533 -6.55 -2.86 -6.98
C GLN A 533 -7.14 -1.78 -6.05
N ILE A 534 -7.69 -2.17 -4.89
CA ILE A 534 -8.32 -1.25 -3.94
C ILE A 534 -7.24 -0.57 -3.09
N VAL A 535 -6.23 -1.30 -2.61
CA VAL A 535 -5.08 -0.73 -1.91
C VAL A 535 -4.32 0.23 -2.81
N VAL A 536 -4.02 -0.15 -4.06
CA VAL A 536 -3.33 0.73 -5.03
C VAL A 536 -4.14 2.00 -5.28
N ARG A 537 -5.45 1.87 -5.52
CA ARG A 537 -6.37 3.01 -5.70
C ARG A 537 -6.37 3.93 -4.48
N ASN A 538 -6.48 3.39 -3.27
CA ASN A 538 -6.47 4.16 -2.03
C ASN A 538 -5.12 4.87 -1.81
N VAL A 539 -4.00 4.17 -2.01
CA VAL A 539 -2.66 4.77 -1.90
C VAL A 539 -2.48 5.88 -2.93
N ALA A 540 -2.83 5.64 -4.20
CA ALA A 540 -2.65 6.64 -5.25
C ALA A 540 -3.52 7.90 -5.01
N LEU A 541 -4.80 7.73 -4.66
CA LEU A 541 -5.68 8.82 -4.24
C LEU A 541 -5.14 9.58 -3.03
N THR A 542 -4.44 8.90 -2.11
CA THR A 542 -3.85 9.51 -0.92
C THR A 542 -2.57 10.27 -1.25
N LEU A 543 -1.68 9.71 -2.07
CA LEU A 543 -0.45 10.37 -2.52
C LEU A 543 -0.73 11.64 -3.33
N CYS A 544 -1.82 11.70 -4.10
CA CYS A 544 -2.26 12.92 -4.77
C CYS A 544 -2.63 14.10 -3.84
N GLN A 545 -2.61 13.92 -2.50
CA GLN A 545 -2.77 15.01 -1.52
C GLN A 545 -1.44 15.63 -1.04
N PHE A 546 -0.29 15.12 -1.50
CA PHE A 546 1.03 15.52 -0.99
C PHE A 546 1.71 16.52 -1.92
N ASP A 547 2.55 17.38 -1.35
CA ASP A 547 3.54 18.13 -2.13
C ASP A 547 4.66 17.15 -2.49
N PHE A 548 4.72 16.70 -3.74
CA PHE A 548 5.70 15.70 -4.16
C PHE A 548 7.16 16.19 -3.99
N ALA A 549 7.43 17.46 -4.32
CA ALA A 549 8.77 18.03 -4.21
C ALA A 549 9.22 18.17 -2.75
N GLY A 550 8.28 18.45 -1.84
CA GLY A 550 8.52 18.52 -0.40
C GLY A 550 8.55 17.15 0.30
N ASP A 551 7.64 16.24 -0.05
CA ASP A 551 7.26 15.09 0.79
C ASP A 551 7.71 13.73 0.25
N VAL A 552 7.98 13.59 -1.05
CA VAL A 552 8.18 12.28 -1.74
C VAL A 552 9.48 12.24 -2.58
N ILE A 553 10.30 13.29 -2.53
CA ILE A 553 11.44 13.54 -3.44
C ILE A 553 12.45 12.39 -3.63
N ASP A 554 12.73 11.62 -2.57
CA ASP A 554 13.68 10.50 -2.62
C ASP A 554 13.10 9.27 -3.35
N ASP A 555 11.76 9.11 -3.30
CA ASP A 555 11.07 7.83 -3.50
C ASP A 555 10.33 7.74 -4.87
N TYR A 556 10.31 8.82 -5.68
CA TYR A 556 9.59 8.91 -6.97
C TYR A 556 9.67 7.67 -7.88
N VAL A 557 10.88 7.18 -8.14
CA VAL A 557 11.11 6.06 -9.08
C VAL A 557 10.55 4.75 -8.52
N HIS A 558 10.57 4.59 -7.19
CA HIS A 558 10.00 3.44 -6.48
C HIS A 558 8.47 3.45 -6.58
N VAL A 559 7.84 4.62 -6.41
CA VAL A 559 6.39 4.80 -6.64
C VAL A 559 6.02 4.48 -8.08
N MET A 560 6.77 5.03 -9.05
CA MET A 560 6.58 4.75 -10.48
C MET A 560 6.69 3.24 -10.78
N GLU A 561 7.66 2.54 -10.20
CA GLU A 561 7.82 1.11 -10.47
C GLU A 561 6.61 0.28 -10.02
N TYR A 562 6.05 0.52 -8.84
CA TYR A 562 4.91 -0.25 -8.33
C TYR A 562 3.56 0.16 -8.95
N ILE A 563 3.31 1.44 -9.22
CA ILE A 563 2.08 1.82 -9.95
C ILE A 563 2.09 1.29 -11.40
N LEU A 564 3.25 1.24 -12.06
CA LEU A 564 3.35 0.66 -13.42
C LEU A 564 3.27 -0.88 -13.43
N LYS A 565 3.72 -1.56 -12.37
CA LYS A 565 3.40 -2.99 -12.14
C LYS A 565 1.88 -3.18 -11.99
N SER A 566 1.23 -2.38 -11.16
CA SER A 566 -0.23 -2.44 -10.96
C SER A 566 -1.03 -2.15 -12.24
N MET A 567 -0.66 -1.15 -13.05
CA MET A 567 -1.36 -0.85 -14.31
C MET A 567 -1.30 -2.01 -15.32
N ARG A 568 -0.24 -2.83 -15.29
CA ARG A 568 -0.14 -4.04 -16.13
C ARG A 568 -1.07 -5.16 -15.66
N LEU A 569 -1.29 -5.28 -14.35
CA LEU A 569 -2.17 -6.28 -13.75
C LEU A 569 -3.66 -5.91 -13.86
N HIS A 570 -3.98 -4.63 -13.67
CA HIS A 570 -5.35 -4.10 -13.61
C HIS A 570 -5.66 -3.20 -14.83
N ASN A 571 -5.23 -3.63 -16.02
CA ASN A 571 -5.35 -2.86 -17.27
C ASN A 571 -6.80 -2.50 -17.64
N SER A 572 -7.78 -3.28 -17.19
CA SER A 572 -9.22 -3.06 -17.40
C SER A 572 -9.84 -2.01 -16.45
N ASP A 573 -9.22 -1.67 -15.31
CA ASP A 573 -9.80 -0.73 -14.35
C ASP A 573 -9.59 0.73 -14.76
N ASN A 574 -10.56 1.24 -15.53
CA ASN A 574 -10.67 2.64 -15.94
C ASN A 574 -10.54 3.65 -14.79
N PHE A 575 -11.03 3.32 -13.58
CA PHE A 575 -10.97 4.26 -12.45
C PHE A 575 -9.58 4.32 -11.85
N THR A 576 -8.97 3.18 -11.53
CA THR A 576 -7.63 3.14 -10.92
C THR A 576 -6.57 3.61 -11.91
N ASN A 577 -6.66 3.22 -13.18
CA ASN A 577 -5.74 3.71 -14.21
C ASN A 577 -5.84 5.23 -14.37
N ARG A 578 -7.05 5.81 -14.38
CA ARG A 578 -7.25 7.27 -14.35
C ARG A 578 -6.58 7.96 -13.16
N VAL A 579 -6.70 7.41 -11.95
CA VAL A 579 -6.03 7.96 -10.75
C VAL A 579 -4.51 7.87 -10.89
N ILE A 580 -3.97 6.72 -11.33
CA ILE A 580 -2.53 6.52 -11.50
C ILE A 580 -1.96 7.47 -12.57
N ILE A 581 -2.65 7.73 -13.67
CA ILE A 581 -2.18 8.64 -14.73
C ILE A 581 -2.06 10.08 -14.22
N TYR A 582 -3.03 10.56 -13.43
CA TYR A 582 -2.90 11.88 -12.79
C TYR A 582 -1.74 11.94 -11.79
N LEU A 583 -1.56 10.89 -10.98
CA LEU A 583 -0.44 10.75 -10.05
C LEU A 583 0.91 10.76 -10.80
N MET A 584 1.02 10.00 -11.89
CA MET A 584 2.21 9.96 -12.76
C MET A 584 2.53 11.33 -13.36
N ASN A 585 1.54 12.03 -13.93
CA ASN A 585 1.76 13.35 -14.52
C ASN A 585 2.18 14.38 -13.46
N SER A 586 1.56 14.35 -12.27
CA SER A 586 1.90 15.22 -11.14
C SER A 586 3.31 14.96 -10.58
N MET A 587 3.88 13.77 -10.78
CA MET A 587 5.26 13.47 -10.41
C MET A 587 6.27 13.83 -11.52
N ALA A 588 5.87 13.77 -12.80
CA ALA A 588 6.80 13.81 -13.94
C ALA A 588 7.60 15.12 -14.05
N CYS A 589 6.98 16.26 -13.75
CA CYS A 589 7.63 17.58 -13.83
C CYS A 589 8.76 17.79 -12.81
N PHE A 590 8.81 16.99 -11.72
CA PHE A 590 9.83 17.09 -10.68
C PHE A 590 11.02 16.13 -10.88
N LEU A 591 10.96 15.24 -11.87
CA LEU A 591 12.01 14.26 -12.13
C LEU A 591 13.23 14.93 -12.78
N ASN A 592 14.43 14.61 -12.29
CA ASN A 592 15.67 14.95 -13.01
C ASN A 592 15.94 13.99 -14.19
N GLY A 593 16.82 14.35 -15.12
CA GLY A 593 17.08 13.56 -16.35
C GLY A 593 17.45 12.09 -16.12
N PHE A 594 18.14 11.74 -15.03
CA PHE A 594 18.41 10.34 -14.67
C PHE A 594 17.12 9.62 -14.25
N GLN A 595 16.30 10.23 -13.41
CA GLN A 595 14.99 9.69 -13.02
C GLN A 595 14.05 9.58 -14.22
N ARG A 596 14.04 10.55 -15.15
CA ARG A 596 13.27 10.50 -16.41
C ARG A 596 13.68 9.29 -17.25
N SER A 597 14.99 9.12 -17.53
CA SER A 597 15.51 7.92 -18.23
C SER A 597 15.05 6.63 -17.54
N ARG A 598 15.19 6.57 -16.21
CA ARG A 598 14.85 5.37 -15.45
C ARG A 598 13.35 5.01 -15.50
N VAL A 599 12.47 6.01 -15.49
CA VAL A 599 11.02 5.83 -15.67
C VAL A 599 10.68 5.36 -17.09
N GLY A 600 11.45 5.78 -18.09
CA GLY A 600 11.39 5.22 -19.44
C GLY A 600 11.82 3.75 -19.52
N GLU A 601 12.94 3.39 -18.86
CA GLU A 601 13.51 2.03 -18.82
C GLU A 601 12.56 1.00 -18.19
N ILE A 602 11.88 1.33 -17.08
CA ILE A 602 10.88 0.44 -16.46
C ILE A 602 9.59 0.30 -17.30
N GLY A 603 9.48 1.05 -18.41
CA GLY A 603 8.48 0.87 -19.45
C GLY A 603 7.24 1.76 -19.34
N ALA A 604 7.33 2.91 -18.67
CA ALA A 604 6.20 3.85 -18.53
C ALA A 604 5.65 4.30 -19.88
N ILE A 605 6.55 4.63 -20.82
CA ILE A 605 6.21 5.14 -22.16
C ILE A 605 5.31 4.16 -22.92
N ARG A 606 5.59 2.85 -22.86
CA ARG A 606 4.76 1.81 -23.50
C ARG A 606 3.36 1.71 -22.86
N ILE A 607 3.28 1.77 -21.53
CA ILE A 607 1.99 1.71 -20.82
C ILE A 607 1.11 2.92 -21.19
N ILE A 608 1.69 4.13 -21.20
CA ILE A 608 0.95 5.35 -21.52
C ILE A 608 0.56 5.42 -23.01
N MET A 609 1.40 4.95 -23.93
CA MET A 609 0.99 4.85 -25.35
C MET A 609 -0.16 3.85 -25.56
N ASN A 610 -0.16 2.70 -24.88
CA ASN A 610 -1.29 1.76 -24.94
C ASN A 610 -2.59 2.40 -24.42
N GLU A 611 -2.50 3.21 -23.36
CA GLU A 611 -3.66 3.90 -22.76
C GLU A 611 -4.18 5.07 -23.62
N ILE A 612 -3.31 5.69 -24.42
CA ILE A 612 -3.67 6.65 -25.48
C ILE A 612 -4.39 5.93 -26.63
N ILE A 613 -3.85 4.79 -27.09
CA ILE A 613 -4.47 3.95 -28.13
C ILE A 613 -5.90 3.56 -27.73
N ARG A 614 -6.07 3.07 -26.49
CA ARG A 614 -7.36 2.67 -25.93
C ARG A 614 -8.38 3.82 -25.91
N ARG A 615 -7.95 5.04 -25.58
CA ARG A 615 -8.84 6.24 -25.62
C ARG A 615 -9.19 6.69 -27.03
N ARG A 616 -8.24 6.61 -27.96
CA ARG A 616 -8.48 6.87 -29.39
C ARG A 616 -9.51 5.89 -29.95
N GLU A 617 -9.46 4.62 -29.56
CA GLU A 617 -10.44 3.60 -29.95
C GLU A 617 -11.83 3.86 -29.38
N THR A 618 -11.93 4.38 -28.14
CA THR A 618 -13.21 4.80 -27.53
C THR A 618 -13.60 6.25 -27.81
N LEU A 619 -12.96 6.93 -28.78
CA LEU A 619 -13.17 8.35 -29.14
C LEU A 619 -13.12 9.34 -27.95
N ALA A 620 -12.37 9.02 -26.90
CA ALA A 620 -12.41 9.70 -25.61
C ALA A 620 -11.37 10.84 -25.49
N ALA A 621 -11.75 12.04 -25.93
CA ALA A 621 -11.07 13.30 -25.62
C ALA A 621 -11.29 13.74 -24.16
N ASP A 622 -10.79 12.95 -23.20
CA ASP A 622 -10.91 13.25 -21.77
C ASP A 622 -9.64 13.89 -21.17
N ARG A 623 -9.76 14.43 -19.95
CA ARG A 623 -8.64 14.97 -19.17
C ARG A 623 -7.54 13.95 -18.83
N VAL A 624 -7.73 12.68 -19.18
CA VAL A 624 -6.74 11.62 -18.94
C VAL A 624 -5.93 11.39 -20.22
N LEU A 625 -6.50 11.58 -21.41
CA LEU A 625 -5.77 11.72 -22.67
C LEU A 625 -4.83 12.92 -22.62
N GLU A 626 -5.31 14.07 -22.15
CA GLU A 626 -4.49 15.26 -21.84
C GLU A 626 -3.32 14.88 -20.91
N ALA A 627 -3.60 14.24 -19.77
CA ALA A 627 -2.59 13.86 -18.78
C ALA A 627 -1.60 12.80 -19.31
N CYS A 628 -2.02 11.90 -20.19
CA CYS A 628 -1.12 10.95 -20.85
C CYS A 628 -0.11 11.65 -21.77
N TRP A 629 -0.57 12.59 -22.59
CA TRP A 629 0.31 13.35 -23.48
C TRP A 629 1.20 14.34 -22.72
N SER A 630 0.66 14.99 -21.68
CA SER A 630 1.42 15.81 -20.75
C SER A 630 2.52 15.01 -20.02
N PHE A 631 2.23 13.77 -19.61
CA PHE A 631 3.23 12.88 -19.02
C PHE A 631 4.33 12.51 -20.04
N LEU A 632 3.97 12.17 -21.28
CA LEU A 632 4.95 11.86 -22.32
C LEU A 632 5.83 13.06 -22.69
N TRP A 633 5.27 14.27 -22.72
CA TRP A 633 6.03 15.51 -22.89
C TRP A 633 7.04 15.70 -21.74
N ASN A 634 6.58 15.66 -20.47
CA ASN A 634 7.46 15.79 -19.31
C ASN A 634 8.54 14.69 -19.23
N ILE A 635 8.24 13.44 -19.60
CA ILE A 635 9.21 12.34 -19.50
C ILE A 635 10.22 12.29 -20.66
N THR A 636 9.98 13.01 -21.75
CA THR A 636 10.94 13.15 -22.86
C THR A 636 11.82 14.40 -22.74
N ASP A 637 11.43 15.37 -21.91
CA ASP A 637 12.19 16.60 -21.63
C ASP A 637 13.63 16.29 -21.23
N GLU A 638 14.59 16.91 -21.93
CA GLU A 638 16.04 16.71 -21.81
C GLU A 638 16.51 15.23 -21.88
N THR A 639 15.68 14.30 -22.38
CA THR A 639 15.91 12.85 -22.24
C THR A 639 15.88 12.10 -23.59
N PRO A 640 16.97 12.16 -24.41
CA PRO A 640 17.01 11.52 -25.73
C PRO A 640 16.75 10.00 -25.74
N LYS A 641 17.11 9.29 -24.65
CA LYS A 641 16.80 7.87 -24.48
C LYS A 641 15.28 7.61 -24.45
N ASN A 642 14.49 8.55 -23.93
CA ASN A 642 13.02 8.44 -23.89
C ASN A 642 12.36 8.86 -25.22
N CYS A 643 12.88 9.89 -25.89
CA CYS A 643 12.46 10.21 -27.27
C CYS A 643 12.63 8.99 -28.20
N TYR A 644 13.75 8.26 -28.07
CA TYR A 644 13.97 7.00 -28.81
C TYR A 644 12.94 5.92 -28.46
N ARG A 645 12.61 5.71 -27.17
CA ARG A 645 11.61 4.70 -26.75
C ARG A 645 10.21 5.02 -27.28
N PHE A 646 9.83 6.29 -27.32
CA PHE A 646 8.56 6.73 -27.92
C PHE A 646 8.53 6.49 -29.44
N ILE A 647 9.60 6.86 -30.16
CA ILE A 647 9.73 6.62 -31.60
C ILE A 647 9.70 5.12 -31.94
N ARG A 648 10.49 4.29 -31.23
CA ARG A 648 10.53 2.83 -31.43
C ARG A 648 9.17 2.16 -31.16
N GLY A 649 8.33 2.76 -30.32
CA GLY A 649 6.95 2.32 -30.06
C GLY A 649 5.91 2.87 -31.03
N ARG A 650 6.29 3.37 -32.21
CA ARG A 650 5.40 3.98 -33.22
C ARG A 650 4.62 5.21 -32.73
N GLY A 651 5.21 5.93 -31.77
CA GLY A 651 4.60 7.11 -31.16
C GLY A 651 4.37 8.27 -32.13
N LEU A 652 5.14 8.38 -33.21
CA LEU A 652 4.95 9.42 -34.23
C LEU A 652 3.68 9.17 -35.06
N GLU A 653 3.41 7.93 -35.47
CA GLU A 653 2.16 7.57 -36.15
C GLU A 653 0.94 7.72 -35.22
N LEU A 654 1.10 7.35 -33.94
CA LEU A 654 0.07 7.56 -32.92
C LEU A 654 -0.26 9.05 -32.73
N MET A 655 0.77 9.91 -32.65
CA MET A 655 0.63 11.37 -32.56
C MET A 655 -0.14 11.94 -33.76
N ILE A 656 0.19 11.53 -34.99
CA ILE A 656 -0.53 11.99 -36.20
C ILE A 656 -1.98 11.50 -36.18
N SER A 657 -2.22 10.24 -35.81
CA SER A 657 -3.60 9.71 -35.79
C SER A 657 -4.46 10.33 -34.70
N VAL A 658 -3.89 10.73 -33.56
CA VAL A 658 -4.62 11.45 -32.49
C VAL A 658 -4.87 12.90 -32.90
N TYR A 659 -3.90 13.59 -33.51
CA TYR A 659 -4.12 14.93 -34.07
C TYR A 659 -5.25 14.93 -35.13
N ASN A 660 -5.25 13.98 -36.06
CA ASN A 660 -6.28 13.88 -37.10
C ASN A 660 -7.68 13.57 -36.54
N MET A 661 -7.77 12.96 -35.35
CA MET A 661 -9.03 12.64 -34.68
C MET A 661 -9.54 13.79 -33.80
N PHE A 662 -8.63 14.53 -33.16
CA PHE A 662 -8.95 15.60 -32.21
C PHE A 662 -8.25 16.94 -32.57
N PRO A 663 -8.37 17.46 -33.80
CA PRO A 663 -7.61 18.63 -34.25
C PRO A 663 -8.01 19.94 -33.56
N ASN A 664 -9.19 19.98 -32.97
CA ASN A 664 -9.74 21.15 -32.28
C ASN A 664 -9.44 21.15 -30.76
N GLU A 665 -8.98 20.03 -30.20
CA GLU A 665 -8.74 19.87 -28.77
C GLU A 665 -7.42 20.52 -28.35
N LEU A 666 -7.49 21.84 -28.10
CA LEU A 666 -6.33 22.71 -27.97
C LEU A 666 -5.29 22.20 -26.96
N GLU A 667 -5.70 21.64 -25.82
CA GLU A 667 -4.78 21.12 -24.82
C GLU A 667 -4.09 19.83 -25.28
N ILE A 668 -4.80 18.94 -25.98
CA ILE A 668 -4.18 17.75 -26.60
C ILE A 668 -3.17 18.20 -27.64
N VAL A 669 -3.57 19.07 -28.58
CA VAL A 669 -2.67 19.60 -29.63
C VAL A 669 -1.44 20.30 -29.03
N ARG A 670 -1.60 21.07 -27.96
CA ARG A 670 -0.50 21.73 -27.24
C ARG A 670 0.51 20.73 -26.67
N ASN A 671 0.04 19.69 -25.99
CA ASN A 671 0.92 18.63 -25.46
C ASN A 671 1.57 17.80 -26.59
N LEU A 672 0.88 17.52 -27.71
CA LEU A 672 1.47 16.88 -28.88
C LEU A 672 2.63 17.71 -29.46
N MET A 673 2.43 19.01 -29.64
CA MET A 673 3.45 19.90 -30.21
C MET A 673 4.61 20.14 -29.24
N GLY A 674 4.37 20.15 -27.92
CA GLY A 674 5.42 20.16 -26.91
C GLY A 674 6.32 18.92 -26.96
N LEU A 675 5.71 17.72 -26.96
CA LEU A 675 6.41 16.45 -27.13
C LEU A 675 7.20 16.39 -28.46
N LEU A 676 6.62 16.87 -29.56
CA LEU A 676 7.31 16.95 -30.85
C LEU A 676 8.48 17.95 -30.81
N GLY A 677 8.38 19.01 -30.02
CA GLY A 677 9.46 19.93 -29.68
C GLY A 677 10.67 19.19 -29.12
N ASN A 678 10.50 18.48 -28.00
CA ASN A 678 11.54 17.69 -27.34
C ASN A 678 12.19 16.64 -28.27
N ILE A 679 11.43 16.07 -29.20
CA ILE A 679 11.96 15.15 -30.22
C ILE A 679 12.77 15.90 -31.29
N SER A 680 12.33 17.09 -31.71
CA SER A 680 12.98 17.90 -32.74
C SER A 680 14.34 18.48 -32.32
N GLU A 681 14.55 18.71 -31.02
CA GLU A 681 15.85 19.13 -30.47
C GLU A 681 16.92 18.07 -30.69
N VAL A 682 16.55 16.79 -30.63
CA VAL A 682 17.47 15.66 -30.85
C VAL A 682 17.73 15.47 -32.34
N LYS A 683 18.82 16.08 -32.83
CA LYS A 683 19.31 16.09 -34.21
C LYS A 683 19.05 14.80 -35.01
N LYS A 684 19.38 13.62 -34.46
CA LYS A 684 19.20 12.32 -35.14
C LYS A 684 17.74 11.91 -35.41
N PHE A 685 16.76 12.50 -34.74
CA PHE A 685 15.33 12.23 -34.95
C PHE A 685 14.64 13.23 -35.89
N ARG A 686 15.26 14.40 -36.15
CA ARG A 686 14.73 15.43 -37.08
C ARG A 686 14.36 14.88 -38.44
N ARG A 687 15.17 13.95 -39.00
CA ARG A 687 14.89 13.26 -40.27
C ARG A 687 13.48 12.65 -40.31
N MET A 688 13.05 12.03 -39.21
CA MET A 688 11.78 11.32 -39.11
C MET A 688 10.60 12.29 -39.06
N ILE A 689 10.79 13.51 -38.54
CA ILE A 689 9.76 14.56 -38.57
C ILE A 689 9.67 15.19 -39.97
N MET A 690 10.81 15.33 -40.69
CA MET A 690 10.84 15.85 -42.06
C MET A 690 10.20 14.89 -43.09
N GLU A 691 10.40 13.59 -42.92
CA GLU A 691 9.98 12.54 -43.85
C GLU A 691 8.51 12.12 -43.65
N GLN A 692 7.98 12.26 -42.43
CA GLN A 692 6.58 12.01 -42.08
C GLN A 692 5.68 13.23 -42.37
N PRO A 693 4.34 13.08 -42.46
CA PRO A 693 3.43 14.17 -42.83
C PRO A 693 3.20 15.22 -41.72
N PHE A 694 4.17 15.45 -40.82
CA PHE A 694 4.11 16.53 -39.84
C PHE A 694 4.27 17.92 -40.47
N VAL A 695 5.20 18.09 -41.42
CA VAL A 695 5.53 19.42 -41.96
C VAL A 695 4.33 20.17 -42.58
N PRO A 696 3.41 19.53 -43.35
CA PRO A 696 2.16 20.16 -43.78
C PRO A 696 1.29 20.65 -42.59
N THR A 697 1.12 19.80 -41.57
CA THR A 697 0.33 20.09 -40.37
C THR A 697 0.93 21.20 -39.52
N LEU A 698 2.25 21.19 -39.33
CA LEU A 698 3.00 22.25 -38.64
C LEU A 698 2.85 23.59 -39.35
N LEU A 699 2.94 23.62 -40.70
CA LEU A 699 2.66 24.84 -41.45
C LEU A 699 1.20 25.30 -41.29
N HIS A 700 0.23 24.39 -41.31
CA HIS A 700 -1.17 24.74 -41.11
C HIS A 700 -1.42 25.36 -39.73
N LEU A 701 -0.91 24.75 -38.66
CA LEU A 701 -1.02 25.30 -37.29
C LEU A 701 -0.35 26.67 -37.18
N LEU A 702 0.89 26.82 -37.65
CA LEU A 702 1.61 28.11 -37.60
C LEU A 702 0.90 29.23 -38.38
N GLN A 703 0.10 28.88 -39.40
CA GLN A 703 -0.66 29.81 -40.23
C GLN A 703 -2.08 30.13 -39.71
N ASN A 704 -2.68 29.30 -38.85
CA ASN A 704 -4.10 29.45 -38.47
C ASN A 704 -4.30 29.64 -36.96
N THR A 705 -3.32 29.30 -36.12
CA THR A 705 -3.44 29.35 -34.65
C THR A 705 -3.12 30.73 -34.06
N HIS A 706 -3.60 31.82 -34.69
CA HIS A 706 -3.41 33.20 -34.23
C HIS A 706 -3.98 33.48 -32.82
N SER A 707 -4.92 32.65 -32.34
CA SER A 707 -5.56 32.76 -31.03
C SER A 707 -4.93 31.90 -29.92
N ASN A 708 -4.02 30.97 -30.24
CA ASN A 708 -3.32 30.14 -29.24
C ASN A 708 -1.80 30.21 -29.46
N MET A 709 -1.21 31.16 -28.74
CA MET A 709 0.20 31.53 -28.85
C MET A 709 1.18 30.47 -28.33
N GLU A 710 0.72 29.44 -27.60
CA GLU A 710 1.54 28.32 -27.12
C GLU A 710 1.71 27.25 -28.20
N VAL A 711 0.62 26.87 -28.87
CA VAL A 711 0.68 25.94 -30.01
C VAL A 711 1.53 26.54 -31.13
N ALA A 712 1.28 27.81 -31.51
CA ALA A 712 2.05 28.47 -32.56
C ALA A 712 3.56 28.59 -32.21
N TYR A 713 3.89 28.85 -30.94
CA TYR A 713 5.27 28.91 -30.45
C TYR A 713 5.97 27.55 -30.50
N ASN A 714 5.34 26.48 -29.99
CA ASN A 714 5.89 25.12 -30.02
C ASN A 714 6.07 24.61 -31.46
N VAL A 715 5.11 24.89 -32.34
CA VAL A 715 5.18 24.56 -33.77
C VAL A 715 6.35 25.27 -34.46
N ALA A 716 6.56 26.56 -34.18
CA ALA A 716 7.72 27.28 -34.70
C ALA A 716 9.05 26.77 -34.11
N ALA A 717 9.07 26.31 -32.85
CA ALA A 717 10.24 25.67 -32.25
C ALA A 717 10.63 24.37 -32.98
N VAL A 718 9.65 23.50 -33.27
CA VAL A 718 9.86 22.30 -34.08
C VAL A 718 10.41 22.66 -35.45
N LEU A 719 9.77 23.59 -36.15
CA LEU A 719 10.19 23.99 -37.49
C LEU A 719 11.59 24.66 -37.47
N ALA A 720 11.92 25.49 -36.49
CA ALA A 720 13.26 26.06 -36.31
C ALA A 720 14.32 24.96 -36.07
N ASN A 721 14.02 23.94 -35.26
CA ASN A 721 14.89 22.79 -35.08
C ASN A 721 15.15 22.05 -36.41
N LEU A 722 14.11 21.74 -37.20
CA LEU A 722 14.28 21.07 -38.50
C LEU A 722 15.08 21.94 -39.49
N MET A 723 14.80 23.24 -39.51
CA MET A 723 15.45 24.18 -40.43
C MET A 723 16.93 24.42 -40.09
N SER A 724 17.36 24.09 -38.88
CA SER A 724 18.77 24.17 -38.45
C SER A 724 19.69 23.10 -39.07
N ASP A 725 19.14 22.03 -39.66
CA ASP A 725 19.90 21.04 -40.44
C ASP A 725 20.29 21.54 -41.85
N GLY A 726 19.76 22.71 -42.26
CA GLY A 726 20.14 23.40 -43.50
C GLY A 726 19.42 22.94 -44.77
N GLU A 727 19.43 23.81 -45.79
CA GLU A 727 18.64 23.63 -47.02
C GLU A 727 19.01 22.35 -47.80
N ASN A 728 20.27 21.93 -47.75
CA ASN A 728 20.75 20.74 -48.47
C ASN A 728 20.19 19.44 -47.85
N VAL A 729 20.13 19.35 -46.52
CA VAL A 729 19.51 18.20 -45.83
C VAL A 729 18.01 18.21 -46.09
N TRP A 730 17.38 19.38 -45.99
CA TRP A 730 15.95 19.52 -46.27
C TRP A 730 15.58 19.07 -47.69
N LYS A 731 16.29 19.52 -48.72
CA LYS A 731 16.04 19.13 -50.12
C LYS A 731 16.11 17.62 -50.36
N TYR A 732 16.94 16.91 -49.59
CA TYR A 732 17.03 15.46 -49.65
C TYR A 732 15.86 14.77 -48.91
N ARG A 733 15.50 15.27 -47.72
CA ARG A 733 14.53 14.63 -46.80
C ARG A 733 13.06 14.99 -47.10
N ASN A 734 12.77 16.20 -47.55
CA ASN A 734 11.41 16.65 -47.87
C ASN A 734 11.39 17.41 -49.21
N GLN A 735 10.99 16.69 -50.26
CA GLN A 735 10.88 17.22 -51.63
C GLN A 735 9.51 17.87 -51.91
N GLN A 736 8.50 17.60 -51.06
CA GLN A 736 7.13 18.08 -51.25
C GLN A 736 6.95 19.55 -50.82
N ILE A 737 7.65 19.97 -49.75
CA ILE A 737 7.59 21.32 -49.19
C ILE A 737 8.94 22.01 -49.37
N GLN A 738 8.94 23.14 -50.07
CA GLN A 738 10.14 23.94 -50.26
C GLN A 738 10.62 24.52 -48.92
N PHE A 739 11.91 24.31 -48.59
CA PHE A 739 12.60 24.92 -47.42
C PHE A 739 12.24 26.41 -47.25
N LYS A 740 12.27 27.18 -48.36
CA LYS A 740 11.95 28.61 -48.37
C LYS A 740 10.52 28.96 -47.92
N ARG A 741 9.54 28.06 -48.10
CA ARG A 741 8.16 28.25 -47.58
C ARG A 741 8.14 28.22 -46.06
N VAL A 742 8.79 27.22 -45.46
CA VAL A 742 8.91 27.07 -44.00
C VAL A 742 9.74 28.22 -43.41
N TYR A 743 10.89 28.50 -44.02
CA TYR A 743 11.79 29.61 -43.65
C TYR A 743 11.06 30.95 -43.54
N ASN A 744 10.32 31.32 -44.60
CA ASN A 744 9.56 32.56 -44.63
C ASN A 744 8.43 32.56 -43.60
N GLN A 745 7.73 31.44 -43.41
CA GLN A 745 6.59 31.38 -42.49
C GLN A 745 7.02 31.58 -41.02
N ILE A 746 8.14 30.97 -40.60
CA ILE A 746 8.70 31.20 -39.26
C ILE A 746 8.98 32.71 -39.06
N ILE A 747 9.65 33.35 -40.02
CA ILE A 747 10.00 34.77 -39.92
C ILE A 747 8.76 35.67 -39.92
N ILE A 748 7.73 35.36 -40.70
CA ILE A 748 6.46 36.11 -40.71
C ILE A 748 5.80 36.02 -39.32
N SER A 749 5.53 34.80 -38.85
CA SER A 749 4.81 34.58 -37.58
C SER A 749 5.57 35.16 -36.38
N VAL A 750 6.90 34.99 -36.31
CA VAL A 750 7.73 35.56 -35.24
C VAL A 750 7.69 37.10 -35.21
N ASN A 751 7.54 37.76 -36.35
CA ASN A 751 7.45 39.23 -36.43
C ASN A 751 6.05 39.77 -36.08
N GLU A 752 5.01 38.93 -36.11
CA GLU A 752 3.64 39.29 -35.74
C GLU A 752 3.35 39.12 -34.23
N TRP A 753 4.27 38.49 -33.50
CA TRP A 753 4.07 38.12 -32.10
C TRP A 753 4.52 39.18 -31.09
N ASP A 754 3.64 39.51 -30.14
CA ASP A 754 3.95 40.39 -29.01
C ASP A 754 4.94 39.75 -28.01
N LEU A 755 6.02 40.46 -27.74
CA LEU A 755 7.05 40.10 -26.75
C LEU A 755 6.56 40.13 -25.30
N GLN A 756 5.45 40.83 -25.01
CA GLN A 756 4.79 40.79 -23.69
C GLN A 756 3.77 39.65 -23.55
N GLY A 757 3.49 38.93 -24.63
CA GLY A 757 2.57 37.79 -24.62
C GLY A 757 3.01 36.69 -23.64
N SER A 758 2.14 36.37 -22.68
CA SER A 758 2.34 35.32 -21.68
C SER A 758 2.11 33.92 -22.27
N ARG A 759 2.90 32.94 -21.81
CA ARG A 759 2.74 31.50 -22.11
C ARG A 759 2.98 30.68 -20.84
N ILE A 760 2.24 29.58 -20.69
CA ILE A 760 2.41 28.59 -19.62
C ILE A 760 3.41 27.52 -20.07
N ILE A 761 4.65 27.97 -20.35
CA ILE A 761 5.78 27.11 -20.74
C ILE A 761 6.94 27.35 -19.78
N ASN A 762 7.50 26.26 -19.26
CA ASN A 762 8.54 26.24 -18.23
C ASN A 762 9.79 25.55 -18.77
N TYR A 763 10.84 26.32 -19.09
CA TYR A 763 12.14 25.76 -19.48
C TYR A 763 13.01 25.48 -18.26
N HIS A 764 13.64 24.29 -18.26
CA HIS A 764 14.66 23.87 -17.28
C HIS A 764 16.07 24.24 -17.77
N SER A 765 16.40 23.92 -19.03
CA SER A 765 17.54 24.44 -19.78
C SER A 765 17.10 25.37 -20.93
N LEU A 766 17.96 26.32 -21.28
CA LEU A 766 17.87 27.16 -22.47
C LEU A 766 18.88 26.73 -23.57
N ARG A 767 19.75 25.74 -23.31
CA ARG A 767 20.75 25.21 -24.28
C ARG A 767 20.19 24.92 -25.67
N PRO A 768 18.99 24.33 -25.87
CA PRO A 768 18.47 24.09 -27.22
C PRO A 768 18.20 25.40 -27.97
N ILE A 769 17.64 26.40 -27.28
CA ILE A 769 17.33 27.72 -27.84
C ILE A 769 18.61 28.51 -28.12
N ILE A 770 19.57 28.47 -27.20
CA ILE A 770 20.90 29.09 -27.36
C ILE A 770 21.65 28.43 -28.54
N GLY A 771 21.56 27.11 -28.70
CA GLY A 771 22.13 26.37 -29.84
C GLY A 771 21.54 26.79 -31.19
N LEU A 772 20.23 27.07 -31.26
CA LEU A 772 19.59 27.60 -32.47
C LEU A 772 19.99 29.05 -32.77
N LEU A 773 20.33 29.86 -31.76
CA LEU A 773 20.86 31.21 -31.95
C LEU A 773 22.25 31.21 -32.62
N TYR A 774 23.07 30.20 -32.35
CA TYR A 774 24.35 29.94 -33.04
C TYR A 774 24.20 29.32 -34.45
N CYS A 775 22.98 29.05 -34.95
CA CYS A 775 22.79 28.32 -36.21
C CYS A 775 23.03 29.19 -37.46
N ASP A 776 24.31 29.36 -37.83
CA ASP A 776 24.76 30.11 -39.02
C ASP A 776 24.18 29.59 -40.37
N GLN A 777 23.51 28.43 -40.38
CA GLN A 777 22.83 27.88 -41.57
C GLN A 777 21.35 28.31 -41.71
N SER A 778 20.74 28.93 -40.69
CA SER A 778 19.30 29.20 -40.69
C SER A 778 18.90 30.42 -39.85
N TYR A 779 18.93 31.60 -40.47
CA TYR A 779 18.46 32.84 -39.85
C TYR A 779 16.96 32.79 -39.45
N ALA A 780 16.13 31.94 -40.07
CA ALA A 780 14.77 31.68 -39.57
C ALA A 780 14.77 31.02 -38.17
N SER A 781 15.73 30.12 -37.91
CA SER A 781 15.91 29.47 -36.60
C SER A 781 16.49 30.45 -35.58
N GLN A 782 17.45 31.29 -36.00
CA GLN A 782 18.04 32.33 -35.17
C GLN A 782 17.02 33.43 -34.81
N MET A 783 16.12 33.79 -35.73
CA MET A 783 14.97 34.69 -35.47
C MET A 783 14.06 34.14 -34.38
N TRP A 784 13.63 32.88 -34.48
CA TRP A 784 12.81 32.24 -33.45
C TRP A 784 13.53 32.19 -32.10
N ALA A 785 14.81 31.80 -32.10
CA ALA A 785 15.62 31.72 -30.87
C ALA A 785 15.80 33.09 -30.19
N ALA A 786 16.16 34.13 -30.94
CA ALA A 786 16.29 35.49 -30.43
C ALA A 786 14.96 36.02 -29.88
N TRP A 787 13.84 35.71 -30.52
CA TRP A 787 12.51 36.11 -30.05
C TRP A 787 12.10 35.36 -28.77
N ALA A 788 12.32 34.04 -28.73
CA ALA A 788 12.04 33.20 -27.55
C ALA A 788 12.81 33.70 -26.32
N LEU A 789 14.11 33.93 -26.46
CA LEU A 789 14.97 34.45 -25.39
C LEU A 789 14.54 35.87 -24.95
N ALA A 790 14.21 36.75 -25.90
CA ALA A 790 13.72 38.09 -25.60
C ALA A 790 12.37 38.09 -24.85
N ASN A 791 11.46 37.16 -25.17
CA ASN A 791 10.19 36.98 -24.46
C ASN A 791 10.40 36.40 -23.06
N LEU A 792 11.20 35.34 -22.90
CA LEU A 792 11.47 34.68 -21.62
C LEU A 792 12.10 35.65 -20.61
N LEU A 793 13.12 36.41 -21.02
CA LEU A 793 13.71 37.48 -20.21
C LEU A 793 12.76 38.70 -20.05
N THR A 794 11.72 38.79 -20.87
CA THR A 794 10.67 39.80 -20.70
C THR A 794 9.67 39.43 -19.61
N THR A 795 9.27 38.15 -19.51
CA THR A 795 8.26 37.64 -18.58
C THR A 795 8.80 37.22 -17.22
N ASP A 796 9.98 36.58 -17.16
CA ASP A 796 10.64 36.17 -15.91
C ASP A 796 12.17 36.32 -16.02
N ASN A 797 12.61 37.57 -15.84
CA ASN A 797 14.01 37.97 -16.01
C ASN A 797 14.93 37.36 -14.95
N ASP A 798 14.44 37.19 -13.72
CA ASP A 798 15.26 36.72 -12.59
C ASP A 798 15.58 35.24 -12.73
N LYS A 799 14.60 34.42 -13.14
CA LYS A 799 14.82 32.99 -13.42
C LYS A 799 15.60 32.77 -14.71
N TYR A 800 15.11 33.31 -15.83
CA TYR A 800 15.73 33.00 -17.12
C TYR A 800 17.06 33.72 -17.32
N GLY A 801 17.31 34.84 -16.64
CA GLY A 801 18.63 35.47 -16.56
C GLY A 801 19.67 34.57 -15.86
N GLN A 802 19.29 33.87 -14.79
CA GLN A 802 20.16 32.89 -14.14
C GLN A 802 20.52 31.74 -15.09
N ILE A 803 19.51 31.11 -15.71
CA ILE A 803 19.72 29.96 -16.61
C ILE A 803 20.55 30.38 -17.83
N PHE A 804 20.21 31.50 -18.47
CA PHE A 804 20.93 32.02 -19.64
C PHE A 804 22.40 32.34 -19.36
N THR A 805 22.70 32.86 -18.16
CA THR A 805 24.08 33.14 -17.73
C THR A 805 24.85 31.87 -17.36
N ALA A 806 24.17 30.84 -16.85
CA ALA A 806 24.78 29.55 -16.47
C ALA A 806 25.01 28.59 -17.65
N GLU A 807 24.50 28.94 -18.85
CA GLU A 807 24.55 28.11 -20.06
C GLU A 807 25.16 28.86 -21.25
N ASP A 808 26.17 29.69 -20.98
CA ASP A 808 27.03 30.38 -21.94
C ASP A 808 26.30 31.31 -22.95
N GLY A 809 25.03 31.66 -22.67
CA GLY A 809 24.20 32.50 -23.52
C GLY A 809 24.74 33.93 -23.70
N VAL A 810 25.54 34.42 -22.76
CA VAL A 810 26.23 35.72 -22.88
C VAL A 810 27.18 35.73 -24.08
N GLU A 811 27.92 34.64 -24.34
CA GLU A 811 28.77 34.52 -25.52
C GLU A 811 27.92 34.50 -26.80
N ALA A 812 26.83 33.74 -26.79
CA ALA A 812 25.91 33.61 -27.91
C ALA A 812 25.35 34.97 -28.33
N LEU A 813 24.91 35.77 -27.35
CA LEU A 813 24.42 37.13 -27.57
C LEU A 813 25.47 38.03 -28.20
N ILE A 814 26.71 38.04 -27.67
CA ILE A 814 27.79 38.90 -28.17
C ILE A 814 28.16 38.49 -29.61
N ARG A 815 28.31 37.19 -29.90
CA ARG A 815 28.58 36.68 -31.26
C ARG A 815 27.43 37.03 -32.21
N SER A 816 26.17 36.82 -31.82
CA SER A 816 25.03 37.16 -32.66
C SER A 816 24.91 38.66 -32.92
N LYS A 817 25.19 39.53 -31.94
CA LYS A 817 25.21 40.99 -32.17
C LYS A 817 26.34 41.44 -33.11
N LYS A 818 27.48 40.73 -33.13
CA LYS A 818 28.58 40.94 -34.12
C LYS A 818 28.17 40.49 -35.53
N ILE A 819 27.39 39.42 -35.67
CA ILE A 819 26.95 38.88 -36.96
C ILE A 819 25.77 39.68 -37.55
N PHE A 820 24.80 40.07 -36.71
CA PHE A 820 23.52 40.63 -37.16
C PHE A 820 23.38 42.15 -36.97
N SER A 821 24.50 42.88 -36.95
CA SER A 821 24.49 44.33 -36.74
C SER A 821 23.68 45.10 -37.79
N GLU A 822 23.51 44.55 -39.00
CA GLU A 822 22.79 45.19 -40.12
C GLU A 822 21.34 44.69 -40.28
N GLN A 823 20.98 43.51 -39.74
CA GLN A 823 19.60 43.00 -39.75
C GLN A 823 18.77 43.63 -38.62
N ALA A 824 18.16 44.79 -38.90
CA ALA A 824 17.39 45.58 -37.94
C ALA A 824 16.43 44.78 -37.04
N THR A 825 15.69 43.80 -37.60
CA THR A 825 14.68 43.03 -36.86
C THR A 825 15.30 42.17 -35.76
N ILE A 826 16.25 41.29 -36.07
CA ILE A 826 16.92 40.47 -35.06
C ILE A 826 17.82 41.32 -34.14
N SER A 827 18.46 42.37 -34.66
CA SER A 827 19.28 43.30 -33.88
C SER A 827 18.48 44.00 -32.77
N THR A 828 17.20 44.27 -33.03
CA THR A 828 16.25 44.77 -32.01
C THR A 828 15.99 43.72 -30.92
N LEU A 829 15.73 42.47 -31.29
CA LEU A 829 15.52 41.37 -30.33
C LEU A 829 16.77 41.11 -29.47
N LEU A 830 17.95 41.04 -30.09
CA LEU A 830 19.23 40.86 -29.41
C LEU A 830 19.53 42.03 -28.46
N THR A 831 19.23 43.25 -28.87
CA THR A 831 19.36 44.42 -27.97
C THR A 831 18.37 44.34 -26.81
N LYS A 832 17.17 43.77 -27.01
CA LYS A 832 16.22 43.55 -25.92
C LYS A 832 16.66 42.49 -24.91
N ILE A 833 17.35 41.43 -25.37
CA ILE A 833 18.04 40.47 -24.51
C ILE A 833 19.12 41.19 -23.69
N GLU A 834 19.97 42.03 -24.31
CA GLU A 834 21.02 42.78 -23.60
C GLU A 834 20.45 43.73 -22.54
N GLU A 835 19.41 44.51 -22.87
CA GLU A 835 18.70 45.38 -21.91
C GLU A 835 18.23 44.60 -20.68
N LYS A 836 17.61 43.43 -20.90
CA LYS A 836 17.08 42.59 -19.82
C LYS A 836 18.17 41.96 -18.96
N LEU A 837 19.27 41.50 -19.57
CA LEU A 837 20.42 40.98 -18.85
C LEU A 837 21.13 42.06 -18.02
N ARG A 838 21.24 43.31 -18.51
CA ARG A 838 21.75 44.44 -17.72
C ARG A 838 20.83 44.83 -16.56
N ILE A 839 19.52 44.61 -16.68
CA ILE A 839 18.57 44.78 -15.55
C ILE A 839 18.74 43.65 -14.52
N PHE A 840 18.96 42.42 -14.97
CA PHE A 840 19.19 41.25 -14.10
C PHE A 840 20.54 41.32 -13.35
N LYS A 841 21.62 41.70 -14.05
CA LYS A 841 22.96 41.89 -13.51
C LYS A 841 23.66 43.02 -14.29
N PRO A 842 23.79 44.24 -13.75
CA PRO A 842 24.35 45.40 -14.47
C PRO A 842 25.72 45.14 -15.10
N ASP A 843 26.63 44.56 -14.31
CA ASP A 843 28.05 44.37 -14.65
C ASP A 843 28.31 43.09 -15.48
N ILE A 844 27.26 42.43 -16.00
CA ILE A 844 27.36 41.11 -16.67
C ILE A 844 28.23 41.09 -17.93
N PHE A 845 28.44 42.26 -18.56
CA PHE A 845 29.26 42.40 -19.76
C PHE A 845 30.64 43.02 -19.50
N ASP A 846 30.91 43.47 -18.27
CA ASP A 846 32.01 44.39 -18.00
C ASP A 846 33.36 43.67 -17.77
N ASP A 847 33.30 42.40 -17.32
CA ASP A 847 34.45 41.48 -17.23
C ASP A 847 34.63 40.60 -18.50
N TYR A 848 33.82 40.77 -19.54
CA TYR A 848 33.72 39.79 -20.64
C TYR A 848 34.77 39.96 -21.75
N GLU A 849 35.99 39.45 -21.53
CA GLU A 849 36.95 39.26 -22.62
C GLU A 849 36.52 38.10 -23.54
N MET A 850 36.18 38.42 -24.79
CA MET A 850 35.94 37.43 -25.85
C MET A 850 37.12 36.43 -25.97
N PRO A 851 36.88 35.11 -25.87
CA PRO A 851 37.88 34.11 -26.17
C PRO A 851 38.49 34.32 -27.57
N ARG A 852 39.81 34.17 -27.69
CA ARG A 852 40.49 34.31 -28.99
C ARG A 852 40.02 33.20 -29.92
N GLU A 853 39.49 33.58 -31.08
CA GLU A 853 38.88 32.69 -32.07
C GLU A 853 39.78 31.48 -32.41
N SER A 854 39.49 30.32 -31.81
CA SER A 854 40.11 29.04 -32.15
C SER A 854 39.30 28.36 -33.25
N PRO A 855 39.90 27.92 -34.38
CA PRO A 855 39.15 27.37 -35.52
C PRO A 855 38.29 26.14 -35.22
N ASP A 856 38.59 25.41 -34.15
CA ASP A 856 38.01 24.09 -33.84
C ASP A 856 36.72 24.15 -33.00
N MET A 857 36.25 25.35 -32.59
CA MET A 857 34.98 25.55 -31.87
C MET A 857 33.78 25.68 -32.85
N ILE A 858 33.60 24.68 -33.72
CA ILE A 858 32.43 24.56 -34.59
C ILE A 858 31.44 23.61 -33.92
N CYS A 859 30.33 24.19 -33.43
CA CYS A 859 29.42 23.62 -32.43
C CYS A 859 30.07 23.43 -31.04
N PRO A 860 29.30 23.54 -29.93
CA PRO A 860 29.75 22.98 -28.67
C PRO A 860 29.92 21.46 -28.84
N PRO A 861 30.90 20.83 -28.18
CA PRO A 861 31.04 19.38 -28.23
C PRO A 861 29.78 18.71 -27.67
N ASP A 862 29.34 17.62 -28.30
CA ASP A 862 28.18 16.84 -27.89
C ASP A 862 28.41 16.18 -26.52
N HIS A 863 28.20 16.94 -25.45
CA HIS A 863 28.37 16.48 -24.07
C HIS A 863 27.35 15.40 -23.63
N PHE A 864 26.41 15.03 -24.52
CA PHE A 864 25.54 13.86 -24.38
C PHE A 864 26.12 12.57 -25.01
N GLU A 865 27.20 12.62 -25.81
CA GLU A 865 27.85 11.45 -26.44
C GLU A 865 28.89 10.75 -25.53
N ARG A 866 28.78 10.87 -24.20
CA ARG A 866 29.65 10.15 -23.24
C ARG A 866 28.86 9.45 -22.12
N ALA A 867 27.83 8.71 -22.49
CA ALA A 867 27.12 7.78 -21.62
C ALA A 867 26.49 6.60 -22.41
N ASP A 868 27.37 5.69 -22.81
CA ASP A 868 27.11 4.41 -23.48
C ASP A 868 26.41 4.51 -24.84
N ASP A 869 27.21 4.41 -25.92
CA ASP A 869 26.69 4.10 -27.25
C ASP A 869 25.96 2.75 -27.22
N PRO A 870 24.67 2.69 -27.62
CA PRO A 870 24.10 1.45 -28.11
C PRO A 870 24.91 0.99 -29.32
N PRO A 871 25.06 -0.33 -29.56
CA PRO A 871 25.78 -0.81 -30.73
C PRO A 871 25.16 -0.30 -32.05
N TYR A 872 25.94 -0.45 -33.12
CA TYR A 872 25.60 -0.07 -34.49
C TYR A 872 24.21 -0.60 -34.91
N PHE A 873 23.62 0.05 -35.92
CA PHE A 873 22.52 -0.54 -36.68
C PHE A 873 23.09 -1.70 -37.51
N ASP A 874 23.01 -2.92 -36.98
CA ASP A 874 22.96 -4.13 -37.78
C ASP A 874 21.48 -4.44 -38.05
N ASP A 875 21.05 -4.32 -39.31
CA ASP A 875 19.67 -4.60 -39.75
C ASP A 875 19.45 -6.13 -39.91
N GLU A 876 19.90 -6.95 -38.96
CA GLU A 876 19.95 -8.42 -39.09
C GLU A 876 19.85 -9.21 -37.75
N GLU A 877 18.86 -8.89 -36.91
CA GLU A 877 18.34 -9.83 -35.88
C GLU A 877 16.83 -10.06 -36.10
N GLU A 878 16.47 -11.27 -36.53
CA GLU A 878 15.09 -11.74 -36.58
C GLU A 878 14.54 -11.96 -35.15
N PRO A 879 13.27 -11.65 -34.86
CA PRO A 879 12.69 -11.98 -33.56
C PRO A 879 12.49 -13.49 -33.44
N GLU A 880 12.97 -14.10 -32.34
CA GLU A 880 12.65 -15.49 -32.03
C GLU A 880 11.13 -15.66 -31.88
N GLU A 881 10.56 -16.62 -32.61
CA GLU A 881 9.12 -16.91 -32.60
C GLU A 881 8.74 -17.69 -31.32
N GLU A 882 8.20 -16.99 -30.32
CA GLU A 882 7.39 -17.66 -29.29
C GLU A 882 6.03 -18.06 -29.87
N GLU A 883 5.91 -19.32 -30.28
CA GLU A 883 4.64 -19.99 -30.57
C GLU A 883 3.66 -19.84 -29.38
N GLY A 884 2.35 -19.64 -29.54
CA GLY A 884 1.60 -19.50 -30.79
C GLY A 884 0.20 -20.14 -30.72
N GLU A 885 -0.74 -19.54 -29.99
CA GLU A 885 -2.17 -19.91 -30.08
C GLU A 885 -3.06 -18.69 -30.37
N ILE A 886 -3.37 -18.48 -31.65
CA ILE A 886 -4.48 -17.65 -32.12
C ILE A 886 -5.34 -18.54 -33.02
N TYR A 887 -6.61 -18.72 -32.65
CA TYR A 887 -7.55 -19.50 -33.45
C TYR A 887 -7.93 -18.75 -34.73
N TYR A 888 -7.66 -19.37 -35.88
CA TYR A 888 -8.24 -18.96 -37.16
C TYR A 888 -9.73 -19.32 -37.20
N VAL A 889 -10.52 -18.44 -37.82
CA VAL A 889 -11.83 -18.76 -38.40
C VAL A 889 -11.74 -18.40 -39.88
N SER A 890 -12.22 -19.28 -40.74
CA SER A 890 -12.19 -19.16 -42.20
C SER A 890 -13.55 -18.74 -42.75
N ASP A 891 -13.55 -17.80 -43.69
CA ASP A 891 -14.68 -17.53 -44.57
C ASP A 891 -14.62 -18.47 -45.80
N ASP A 892 -15.76 -19.06 -46.18
CA ASP A 892 -16.10 -19.70 -47.47
C ASP A 892 -17.66 -19.63 -47.53
N GLU A 893 -18.28 -18.69 -48.25
CA GLU A 893 -18.70 -18.70 -49.67
C GLU A 893 -20.09 -19.35 -49.96
N ASP A 894 -20.67 -18.97 -51.11
CA ASP A 894 -21.86 -19.52 -51.84
C ASP A 894 -23.33 -19.27 -51.38
N ASP A 895 -23.80 -18.05 -51.66
CA ASP A 895 -24.80 -17.66 -52.72
C ASP A 895 -26.30 -18.15 -52.80
N GLU A 896 -27.04 -17.35 -53.60
CA GLU A 896 -28.33 -17.53 -54.30
C GLU A 896 -29.74 -17.46 -53.62
N ASN A 897 -30.63 -16.72 -54.32
CA ASN A 897 -32.12 -16.75 -54.38
C ASN A 897 -32.98 -15.85 -53.45
N THR A 898 -34.05 -15.15 -53.88
CA THR A 898 -34.43 -14.47 -55.16
C THR A 898 -35.76 -13.69 -54.95
N GLU A 899 -36.00 -12.61 -55.72
CA GLU A 899 -37.35 -12.01 -56.03
C GLU A 899 -38.23 -11.49 -54.85
N ALA A 900 -39.34 -10.73 -55.06
CA ALA A 900 -39.61 -9.58 -55.94
C ALA A 900 -40.95 -8.88 -55.56
N HIS A 901 -41.09 -7.59 -55.93
CA HIS A 901 -42.34 -6.78 -56.00
C HIS A 901 -43.15 -6.44 -54.72
N GLY A 902 -43.76 -5.25 -54.75
CA GLY A 902 -44.72 -4.73 -53.76
C GLY A 902 -44.80 -3.19 -53.77
N GLN A 903 -45.81 -2.63 -54.43
CA GLN A 903 -46.20 -1.20 -54.38
C GLN A 903 -47.56 -1.07 -53.67
N GLU A 904 -48.06 0.18 -53.58
CA GLU A 904 -49.33 0.69 -53.01
C GLU A 904 -49.08 1.46 -51.69
N ASP A 905 -49.19 2.80 -51.62
CA ASP A 905 -50.29 3.75 -51.92
C ASP A 905 -51.33 3.76 -50.77
N GLU A 906 -51.98 4.85 -50.32
CA GLU A 906 -51.96 6.30 -50.64
C GLU A 906 -52.53 7.11 -49.40
N ASP A 907 -52.99 8.36 -49.58
CA ASP A 907 -53.80 9.22 -48.66
C ASP A 907 -53.11 9.79 -47.38
N GLU A 908 -53.17 11.08 -47.00
CA GLU A 908 -54.23 12.14 -46.92
C GLU A 908 -55.10 12.03 -45.62
N GLU A 909 -55.54 13.10 -44.92
CA GLU A 909 -55.50 14.56 -45.19
C GLU A 909 -55.45 15.41 -43.86
N GLU A 910 -55.79 16.71 -43.95
CA GLU A 910 -55.78 17.80 -42.92
C GLU A 910 -56.76 17.56 -41.72
N ASP A 911 -56.85 18.32 -40.62
CA ASP A 911 -56.95 19.80 -40.47
C ASP A 911 -56.80 20.27 -38.98
N ASP A 912 -56.72 21.59 -38.74
CA ASP A 912 -56.56 22.33 -37.45
C ASP A 912 -57.98 22.77 -36.92
N PRO A 913 -58.27 23.85 -36.13
CA PRO A 913 -57.46 24.78 -35.30
C PRO A 913 -58.05 25.13 -33.90
N GLN A 914 -57.45 26.17 -33.26
CA GLN A 914 -57.96 27.08 -32.19
C GLN A 914 -57.48 26.82 -30.73
N GLN A 915 -56.63 27.68 -30.11
CA GLN A 915 -56.88 29.05 -29.51
C GLN A 915 -57.57 28.96 -28.10
N VAL A 916 -57.45 29.85 -27.09
CA VAL A 916 -56.74 31.14 -26.76
C VAL A 916 -56.95 31.37 -25.23
N ASP A 917 -56.16 32.04 -24.37
CA ASP A 917 -54.95 32.92 -24.45
C ASP A 917 -54.21 32.96 -23.07
N ASP A 918 -53.50 34.05 -22.76
CA ASP A 918 -53.25 34.68 -21.45
C ASP A 918 -51.96 34.38 -20.61
N ASN A 919 -50.89 35.05 -21.05
CA ASN A 919 -50.26 36.22 -20.37
C ASN A 919 -49.41 36.13 -19.08
N ASN A 920 -48.51 37.13 -19.03
CA ASN A 920 -47.61 37.62 -17.97
C ASN A 920 -46.36 36.79 -17.64
N SER A 921 -45.14 37.32 -17.48
CA SER A 921 -44.39 38.54 -17.88
C SER A 921 -43.36 38.86 -16.78
N ASP A 922 -42.37 39.71 -17.11
CA ASP A 922 -41.53 40.50 -16.19
C ASP A 922 -40.48 39.70 -15.37
N GLU A 923 -39.17 39.86 -15.64
CA GLU A 923 -38.25 40.86 -15.04
C GLU A 923 -37.65 40.40 -13.68
N GLU A 924 -36.40 40.67 -13.31
CA GLU A 924 -35.19 41.14 -14.02
C GLU A 924 -33.96 40.84 -13.11
N LEU A 925 -32.74 40.76 -13.68
CA LEU A 925 -31.44 40.87 -12.96
C LEU A 925 -31.12 39.79 -11.87
N GLY A 926 -29.89 39.56 -11.44
CA GLY A 926 -28.57 40.01 -11.92
C GLY A 926 -27.43 39.60 -10.98
N ASP A 927 -26.23 39.44 -11.53
CA ASP A 927 -24.91 39.60 -10.89
C ASP A 927 -24.46 38.80 -9.63
N ASN A 928 -23.54 37.86 -9.92
CA ASN A 928 -22.13 37.86 -9.47
C ASN A 928 -21.63 37.31 -8.11
N ALA A 929 -20.44 36.69 -8.26
CA ALA A 929 -19.26 36.68 -7.36
C ALA A 929 -19.20 35.78 -6.11
N ALA A 930 -18.41 34.71 -6.30
CA ALA A 930 -17.65 33.92 -5.34
C ALA A 930 -17.01 34.65 -4.13
N VAL A 931 -16.93 33.91 -3.02
CA VAL A 931 -15.75 33.77 -2.12
C VAL A 931 -15.57 32.29 -1.83
#